data_AF-A0A8T4FFG4-F1
#
_entry.id   AF-A0A8T4FFG4-F1
#
_cell.length_a   1.000
_cell.length_b   1.000
_cell.length_c   1.000
_cell.angle_alpha   90.00
_cell.angle_beta   90.00
_cell.angle_gamma   90.00
#
_symmetry.space_group_name_H-M   'P 1'
#
loop_
_entity.id
_entity.type
_entity.pdbx_description
1 polymer ?
#
loop_
_entity_poly.entity_id
_entity_poly.type
_entity_poly.pdbx_seq_one_letter_code
_entity_poly.pdbx_strand_id
1 'polypeptide(L)'
;MKVLVLRRVLPEVLPEFLALVPEEKRHRFLQLLSQLLRKSDDTEVEPWLPALFDNDDEAIGQATLLLQDFDAYDQAPILLNGSQPVQGARYVNTCFTRAHSELPLPATTCMAAGRRYRLRIDIGPWSTDSIVENPVRFPADHLPATRVGYWLLVAVNSVEFVVDSRQRPFFLPARGPGWICQCPPGTRHTCRAEERSPYLFIDIATPATQGRADLRLTITYGGGLVQSQFVTADIREVERSGAGTRARIDFTLAGLFDTVGTLPQRDMNVTTEQGSDGSHLLTIGGLSSERISFRLTEEQMRDAGGAARRALRDLQEQPVPVPVLRWPGRRKGEHRLVADLARLAPLGRRLWDLLLADRPQQRAVLKRRMRSPVTVQVARTGRIGFVFPWALVYDIGLEDGNPDAHHACRIVDELSSPAPPECPYEREHRLNTLCPYGFWGIRHTIEQPPSVEGTHSIALQVRGARPSVMAVGLGTGLDRQLTEQHLARLAELRPSIVAERHDSRAALVDALARPDLPLIYFYCHGRRQRLPGAVEPVPYLELGPGERITPTDLTALHDQAWAASHWANTSPLVFINSCHSVEITPGSLTQFVDAFSGIYAAGVIGVETVVTQSLASTIAERFWVSFGAGRTVGEALTDVKLTLLGEGSLLGLAYTAYCSANLRLANG
;
A
#
# COMPACT_ATOMS: atom_id res chain seq x y z
N MET A 1 -10.14 -36.29 -11.56
CA MET A 1 -10.53 -35.26 -10.59
C MET A 1 -9.77 -35.38 -9.28
N LYS A 2 -9.23 -34.26 -8.79
CA LYS A 2 -8.44 -34.19 -7.54
C LYS A 2 -9.32 -33.96 -6.30
N VAL A 3 -8.85 -34.38 -5.12
CA VAL A 3 -9.55 -34.18 -3.83
C VAL A 3 -9.81 -32.70 -3.55
N LEU A 4 -8.93 -31.78 -3.97
CA LEU A 4 -9.18 -30.34 -3.87
C LEU A 4 -10.45 -29.91 -4.61
N VAL A 5 -10.63 -30.41 -5.83
CA VAL A 5 -11.81 -30.12 -6.65
C VAL A 5 -13.02 -30.79 -6.02
N LEU A 6 -12.90 -32.05 -5.59
CA LEU A 6 -13.97 -32.74 -4.88
C LEU A 6 -14.43 -31.98 -3.64
N ARG A 7 -13.53 -31.45 -2.79
CA ARG A 7 -13.94 -30.67 -1.60
C ARG A 7 -14.78 -29.44 -1.97
N ARG A 8 -14.48 -28.81 -3.11
CA ARG A 8 -15.20 -27.62 -3.58
C ARG A 8 -16.58 -27.96 -4.11
N VAL A 9 -16.69 -29.05 -4.86
CA VAL A 9 -17.97 -29.47 -5.47
C VAL A 9 -18.77 -30.42 -4.58
N LEU A 10 -18.18 -30.94 -3.50
CA LEU A 10 -18.82 -31.95 -2.65
C LEU A 10 -20.17 -31.51 -2.11
N PRO A 11 -20.38 -30.28 -1.60
CA PRO A 11 -21.71 -29.87 -1.14
C PRO A 11 -22.78 -30.01 -2.23
N GLU A 12 -22.39 -29.85 -3.50
CA GLU A 12 -23.28 -29.93 -4.66
C GLU A 12 -23.48 -31.38 -5.13
N VAL A 13 -22.47 -32.26 -5.02
CA VAL A 13 -22.57 -33.66 -5.48
C VAL A 13 -22.90 -34.68 -4.39
N LEU A 14 -22.81 -34.28 -3.11
CA LEU A 14 -23.04 -35.19 -1.98
C LEU A 14 -24.47 -35.75 -1.93
N PRO A 15 -25.55 -34.98 -2.21
CA PRO A 15 -26.90 -35.53 -2.28
C PRO A 15 -27.04 -36.66 -3.31
N GLU A 16 -26.46 -36.46 -4.49
CA GLU A 16 -26.46 -37.41 -5.61
C GLU A 16 -25.63 -38.64 -5.23
N PHE A 17 -24.45 -38.44 -4.65
CA PHE A 17 -23.62 -39.53 -4.14
C PHE A 17 -24.35 -40.37 -3.08
N LEU A 18 -25.09 -39.72 -2.17
CA LEU A 18 -25.89 -40.42 -1.18
C LEU A 18 -27.11 -41.12 -1.78
N ALA A 19 -27.66 -40.62 -2.89
CA ALA A 19 -28.75 -41.29 -3.62
C ALA A 19 -28.28 -42.59 -4.30
N LEU A 20 -27.01 -42.65 -4.73
CA LEU A 20 -26.38 -43.86 -5.29
C LEU A 20 -26.06 -44.93 -4.22
N VAL A 21 -26.17 -44.61 -2.94
CA VAL A 21 -25.82 -45.50 -1.83
C VAL A 21 -27.08 -45.93 -1.08
N PRO A 22 -27.33 -47.26 -0.94
CA PRO A 22 -28.42 -47.78 -0.11
C PRO A 22 -28.38 -47.19 1.30
N GLU A 23 -29.55 -46.90 1.88
CA GLU A 23 -29.66 -46.13 3.13
C GLU A 23 -28.86 -46.76 4.28
N GLU A 24 -28.88 -48.09 4.37
CA GLU A 24 -28.14 -48.88 5.36
C GLU A 24 -26.60 -48.80 5.20
N LYS A 25 -26.09 -48.33 4.06
CA LYS A 25 -24.65 -48.20 3.77
C LYS A 25 -24.12 -46.76 3.84
N ARG A 26 -25.01 -45.75 3.92
CA ARG A 26 -24.62 -44.32 3.88
C ARG A 26 -23.65 -43.89 4.98
N HIS A 27 -23.77 -44.47 6.17
CA HIS A 27 -22.85 -44.15 7.27
C HIS A 27 -21.40 -44.53 6.93
N ARG A 28 -21.19 -45.71 6.34
CA ARG A 28 -19.88 -46.18 5.91
C ARG A 28 -19.35 -45.36 4.73
N PHE A 29 -20.22 -45.04 3.76
CA PHE A 29 -19.89 -44.14 2.66
C PHE A 29 -19.36 -42.79 3.16
N LEU A 30 -20.08 -42.14 4.08
CA LEU A 30 -19.66 -40.84 4.64
C LEU A 30 -18.36 -40.92 5.42
N GLN A 31 -18.10 -42.04 6.12
CA GLN A 31 -16.82 -42.27 6.78
C GLN A 31 -15.66 -42.34 5.79
N LEU A 32 -15.81 -43.13 4.72
CA LEU A 32 -14.80 -43.28 3.68
C LEU A 32 -14.61 -41.98 2.88
N LEU A 33 -15.70 -41.26 2.62
CA LEU A 33 -15.65 -39.95 1.97
C LEU A 33 -14.92 -38.96 2.86
N SER A 34 -15.21 -38.92 4.16
CA SER A 34 -14.45 -38.10 5.11
C SER A 34 -12.96 -38.45 5.13
N GLN A 35 -12.61 -39.73 4.97
CA GLN A 35 -11.20 -40.14 4.88
C GLN A 35 -10.54 -39.67 3.58
N LEU A 36 -11.23 -39.81 2.44
CA LEU A 36 -10.77 -39.29 1.15
C LEU A 36 -10.58 -37.77 1.21
N LEU A 37 -11.55 -37.05 1.76
CA LEU A 37 -11.47 -35.61 1.94
C LEU A 37 -10.39 -35.17 2.90
N ARG A 38 -9.75 -36.05 3.67
CA ARG A 38 -8.57 -35.72 4.49
C ARG A 38 -7.25 -35.99 3.78
N LYS A 39 -7.27 -36.56 2.56
CA LYS A 39 -6.07 -36.78 1.74
C LYS A 39 -5.55 -35.46 1.15
N SER A 40 -4.36 -35.50 0.55
CA SER A 40 -3.75 -34.32 -0.05
C SER A 40 -4.57 -33.82 -1.23
N ASP A 41 -4.50 -32.52 -1.47
CA ASP A 41 -5.26 -31.80 -2.49
C ASP A 41 -5.05 -32.35 -3.90
N ASP A 42 -3.88 -32.92 -4.19
CA ASP A 42 -3.53 -33.55 -5.47
C ASP A 42 -3.92 -35.03 -5.60
N THR A 43 -4.48 -35.64 -4.54
CA THR A 43 -4.91 -37.05 -4.59
C THR A 43 -6.04 -37.21 -5.60
N GLU A 44 -5.90 -38.17 -6.52
CA GLU A 44 -6.99 -38.51 -7.45
C GLU A 44 -8.13 -39.21 -6.71
N VAL A 45 -9.34 -38.82 -7.05
CA VAL A 45 -10.58 -39.31 -6.42
C VAL A 45 -11.02 -40.62 -7.05
N GLU A 46 -10.80 -40.79 -8.34
CA GLU A 46 -11.25 -41.95 -9.12
C GLU A 46 -10.83 -43.30 -8.52
N PRO A 47 -9.59 -43.49 -8.02
CA PRO A 47 -9.18 -44.75 -7.41
C PRO A 47 -9.93 -45.11 -6.10
N TRP A 48 -10.62 -44.15 -5.49
CA TRP A 48 -11.38 -44.34 -4.25
C TRP A 48 -12.85 -44.67 -4.48
N LEU A 49 -13.39 -44.43 -5.68
CA LEU A 49 -14.79 -44.67 -5.99
C LEU A 49 -15.20 -46.14 -5.77
N PRO A 50 -14.40 -47.17 -6.14
CA PRO A 50 -14.77 -48.54 -5.85
C PRO A 50 -14.93 -48.86 -4.37
N ALA A 51 -14.06 -48.30 -3.52
CA ALA A 51 -14.17 -48.48 -2.09
C ALA A 51 -15.34 -47.68 -1.48
N LEU A 52 -15.60 -46.47 -1.99
CA LEU A 52 -16.71 -45.64 -1.55
C LEU A 52 -18.06 -46.29 -1.82
N PHE A 53 -18.24 -46.84 -3.02
CA PHE A 53 -19.50 -47.43 -3.48
C PHE A 53 -19.50 -48.97 -3.40
N ASP A 54 -18.68 -49.56 -2.52
CA ASP A 54 -18.65 -51.02 -2.24
C ASP A 54 -18.47 -51.93 -3.49
N ASN A 55 -17.77 -51.45 -4.52
CA ASN A 55 -17.57 -52.08 -5.83
C ASN A 55 -18.86 -52.27 -6.64
N ASP A 56 -19.88 -51.45 -6.41
CA ASP A 56 -21.07 -51.39 -7.27
C ASP A 56 -20.73 -50.65 -8.57
N ASP A 57 -20.51 -51.42 -9.64
CA ASP A 57 -20.06 -50.89 -10.94
C ASP A 57 -21.02 -49.84 -11.54
N GLU A 58 -22.33 -49.97 -11.28
CA GLU A 58 -23.32 -49.00 -11.77
C GLU A 58 -23.21 -47.68 -11.01
N ALA A 59 -23.13 -47.74 -9.67
CA ALA A 59 -22.96 -46.55 -8.83
C ALA A 59 -21.60 -45.86 -9.08
N ILE A 60 -20.53 -46.63 -9.29
CA ILE A 60 -19.20 -46.09 -9.62
C ILE A 60 -19.24 -45.40 -10.99
N GLY A 61 -19.89 -46.01 -11.98
CA GLY A 61 -20.06 -45.42 -13.30
C GLY A 61 -20.80 -44.09 -13.24
N GLN A 62 -21.92 -44.03 -12.51
CA GLN A 62 -22.70 -42.80 -12.33
C GLN A 62 -21.93 -41.73 -11.53
N ALA A 63 -21.24 -42.11 -10.46
CA ALA A 63 -20.40 -41.19 -9.69
C ALA A 63 -19.23 -40.66 -10.53
N THR A 64 -18.59 -41.49 -11.34
CA THR A 64 -17.49 -41.08 -12.22
C THR A 64 -17.98 -40.08 -13.27
N LEU A 65 -19.13 -40.33 -13.90
CA LEU A 65 -19.73 -39.40 -14.85
C LEU A 65 -20.08 -38.07 -14.19
N LEU A 66 -20.71 -38.12 -13.01
CA LEU A 66 -21.04 -36.92 -12.25
C LEU A 66 -19.77 -36.10 -11.96
N LEU A 67 -18.68 -36.74 -11.55
CA LEU A 67 -17.42 -36.07 -11.26
C LEU A 67 -16.69 -35.57 -12.52
N GLN A 68 -16.83 -36.25 -13.66
CA GLN A 68 -16.28 -35.79 -14.94
C GLN A 68 -16.91 -34.46 -15.39
N ASP A 69 -18.21 -34.29 -15.14
CA ASP A 69 -18.88 -33.01 -15.42
C ASP A 69 -18.27 -31.86 -14.60
N PHE A 70 -17.73 -32.14 -13.40
CA PHE A 70 -17.00 -31.16 -12.58
C PHE A 70 -15.49 -31.11 -12.83
N ASP A 71 -14.88 -32.15 -13.42
CA ASP A 71 -13.49 -32.10 -13.90
C ASP A 71 -13.38 -31.18 -15.15
N ALA A 72 -14.47 -31.01 -15.90
CA ALA A 72 -14.60 -30.02 -16.96
C ALA A 72 -14.80 -28.56 -16.44
N TYR A 73 -15.09 -28.39 -15.15
CA TYR A 73 -15.17 -27.09 -14.45
C TYR A 73 -13.79 -26.55 -14.01
N ASP A 74 -12.69 -27.20 -14.41
CA ASP A 74 -11.31 -26.72 -14.23
C ASP A 74 -10.95 -25.50 -15.12
N GLN A 75 -11.95 -24.85 -15.73
CA GLN A 75 -11.81 -23.57 -16.44
C GLN A 75 -12.52 -22.41 -15.74
N ALA A 76 -12.11 -22.10 -14.50
CA ALA A 76 -11.74 -20.76 -13.99
C ALA A 76 -12.09 -20.54 -12.49
N PRO A 77 -11.30 -19.77 -11.70
CA PRO A 77 -9.86 -19.52 -11.79
C PRO A 77 -9.12 -19.80 -10.44
N ILE A 78 -7.91 -20.40 -10.49
CA ILE A 78 -7.01 -20.55 -9.32
C ILE A 78 -5.77 -19.66 -9.48
N LEU A 79 -5.46 -18.92 -8.43
CA LEU A 79 -4.16 -18.27 -8.18
C LEU A 79 -3.11 -19.35 -7.86
N LEU A 80 -2.12 -19.51 -8.76
CA LEU A 80 -0.73 -20.03 -8.59
C LEU A 80 -0.28 -20.89 -9.78
N ASN A 81 -0.18 -20.25 -10.95
CA ASN A 81 0.92 -20.34 -11.89
C ASN A 81 0.71 -19.16 -12.86
N GLY A 82 1.80 -18.52 -13.29
CA GLY A 82 1.73 -17.29 -14.09
C GLY A 82 0.59 -17.37 -15.09
N SER A 83 -0.40 -16.48 -14.95
CA SER A 83 -1.42 -16.28 -15.97
C SER A 83 -0.68 -16.26 -17.30
N GLN A 84 -1.02 -17.20 -18.20
CA GLN A 84 -0.37 -17.23 -19.50
C GLN A 84 -0.36 -15.82 -20.05
N PRO A 85 0.80 -15.31 -20.49
CA PRO A 85 0.90 -13.95 -20.93
C PRO A 85 -0.21 -13.64 -21.91
N VAL A 86 -1.01 -12.63 -21.59
CA VAL A 86 -2.15 -12.25 -22.42
C VAL A 86 -1.58 -11.79 -23.75
N GLN A 87 -2.03 -12.42 -24.83
CA GLN A 87 -1.53 -12.11 -26.16
C GLN A 87 -1.76 -10.63 -26.48
N GLY A 88 -0.70 -9.92 -26.90
CA GLY A 88 -0.75 -8.48 -27.16
C GLY A 88 -0.62 -7.59 -25.92
N ALA A 89 -0.59 -8.14 -24.70
CA ALA A 89 -0.24 -7.38 -23.51
C ALA A 89 1.27 -7.08 -23.44
N ARG A 90 1.61 -6.07 -22.63
CA ARG A 90 2.98 -5.65 -22.38
C ARG A 90 3.41 -6.07 -20.99
N TYR A 91 4.65 -6.49 -20.83
CA TYR A 91 5.28 -6.93 -19.60
C TYR A 91 6.65 -6.28 -19.48
N VAL A 92 7.09 -5.99 -18.25
CA VAL A 92 8.48 -5.60 -18.00
C VAL A 92 9.29 -6.89 -17.92
N ASN A 93 9.97 -7.23 -19.00
CA ASN A 93 10.83 -8.42 -19.04
C ASN A 93 12.21 -8.05 -18.50
N THR A 94 12.78 -8.96 -17.73
CA THR A 94 14.08 -8.76 -17.10
C THR A 94 14.88 -10.05 -17.17
N CYS A 95 16.17 -9.98 -17.53
CA CYS A 95 17.10 -11.10 -17.39
C CYS A 95 18.53 -10.59 -17.18
N PHE A 96 19.45 -11.46 -16.77
CA PHE A 96 20.87 -11.11 -16.73
C PHE A 96 21.56 -11.54 -18.02
N THR A 97 22.64 -10.85 -18.39
CA THR A 97 23.59 -11.29 -19.41
C THR A 97 25.02 -11.09 -18.92
N ARG A 98 25.99 -11.75 -19.55
CA ARG A 98 27.41 -11.49 -19.28
C ARG A 98 27.82 -10.12 -19.87
N ALA A 99 28.83 -9.48 -19.29
CA ALA A 99 29.24 -8.11 -19.65
C ALA A 99 29.45 -7.86 -21.16
N HIS A 100 29.93 -8.85 -21.90
CA HIS A 100 30.22 -8.75 -23.34
C HIS A 100 29.30 -9.62 -24.22
N SER A 101 28.15 -10.05 -23.68
CA SER A 101 27.19 -10.87 -24.41
C SER A 101 25.77 -10.31 -24.27
N GLU A 102 25.01 -10.35 -25.36
CA GLU A 102 23.56 -10.06 -25.34
C GLU A 102 22.72 -11.31 -25.06
N LEU A 103 23.35 -12.49 -25.04
CA LEU A 103 22.66 -13.73 -24.73
C LEU A 103 22.25 -13.74 -23.26
N PRO A 104 20.97 -14.08 -22.96
CA PRO A 104 20.49 -14.31 -21.61
C PRO A 104 21.36 -15.33 -20.88
N LEU A 105 21.70 -15.02 -19.63
CA LEU A 105 22.18 -15.99 -18.68
C LEU A 105 20.98 -16.87 -18.27
N PRO A 106 21.07 -18.21 -18.36
CA PRO A 106 19.96 -19.08 -17.97
C PRO A 106 19.54 -18.80 -16.52
N ALA A 107 18.23 -18.74 -16.25
CA ALA A 107 17.70 -18.42 -14.93
C ALA A 107 18.21 -19.36 -13.82
N THR A 108 18.58 -20.58 -14.16
CA THR A 108 19.15 -21.58 -13.23
C THR A 108 20.67 -21.43 -13.02
N THR A 109 21.32 -20.47 -13.64
CA THR A 109 22.78 -20.28 -13.51
C THR A 109 23.09 -19.29 -12.40
N CYS A 110 23.82 -19.74 -11.37
CA CYS A 110 24.36 -18.89 -10.33
C CYS A 110 25.41 -17.93 -10.92
N MET A 111 25.47 -16.71 -10.40
CA MET A 111 26.44 -15.71 -10.83
C MET A 111 27.76 -15.89 -10.07
N ALA A 112 28.89 -15.59 -10.72
CA ALA A 112 30.20 -15.64 -10.08
C ALA A 112 30.46 -14.38 -9.25
N ALA A 113 31.07 -14.54 -8.07
CA ALA A 113 31.43 -13.46 -7.16
C ALA A 113 32.48 -12.52 -7.79
N GLY A 114 32.39 -11.23 -7.45
CA GLY A 114 33.30 -10.19 -7.94
C GLY A 114 33.30 -9.97 -9.46
N ARG A 115 32.27 -10.43 -10.19
CA ARG A 115 32.18 -10.34 -11.65
C ARG A 115 31.16 -9.31 -12.12
N ARG A 116 31.34 -8.85 -13.36
CA ARG A 116 30.44 -7.90 -14.03
C ARG A 116 29.43 -8.63 -14.91
N TYR A 117 28.18 -8.20 -14.79
CA TYR A 117 27.05 -8.64 -15.59
C TYR A 117 26.27 -7.43 -16.09
N ARG A 118 25.23 -7.67 -16.90
CA ARG A 118 24.27 -6.65 -17.28
C ARG A 118 22.86 -7.14 -16.98
N LEU A 119 22.03 -6.27 -16.43
CA LEU A 119 20.59 -6.47 -16.36
C LEU A 119 19.99 -5.99 -17.69
N ARG A 120 19.39 -6.88 -18.47
CA ARG A 120 18.67 -6.58 -19.70
C ARG A 120 17.20 -6.38 -19.36
N ILE A 121 16.63 -5.27 -19.82
CA ILE A 121 15.25 -4.86 -19.54
C ILE A 121 14.57 -4.47 -20.86
N ASP A 122 13.33 -4.89 -21.05
CA ASP A 122 12.44 -4.41 -22.10
C ASP A 122 10.98 -4.35 -21.62
N ILE A 123 10.16 -3.60 -22.34
CA ILE A 123 8.72 -3.51 -22.08
C ILE A 123 7.98 -3.87 -23.36
N GLY A 124 7.48 -5.10 -23.45
CA GLY A 124 6.93 -5.66 -24.68
C GLY A 124 6.13 -6.94 -24.43
N PRO A 125 5.87 -7.75 -25.47
CA PRO A 125 5.32 -9.09 -25.28
C PRO A 125 6.15 -9.89 -24.26
N TRP A 126 5.52 -10.82 -23.57
CA TRP A 126 6.25 -11.65 -22.62
C TRP A 126 7.39 -12.42 -23.30
N SER A 127 8.56 -12.38 -22.68
CA SER A 127 9.76 -13.05 -23.15
C SER A 127 10.01 -14.34 -22.37
N THR A 128 10.34 -15.42 -23.07
CA THR A 128 10.79 -16.69 -22.47
C THR A 128 12.12 -16.57 -21.75
N ASP A 129 12.89 -15.52 -22.05
CA ASP A 129 14.16 -15.23 -21.37
C ASP A 129 13.96 -14.54 -20.02
N SER A 130 12.75 -14.04 -19.75
CA SER A 130 12.45 -13.26 -18.56
C SER A 130 12.54 -14.12 -17.30
N ILE A 131 13.24 -13.63 -16.28
CA ILE A 131 13.38 -14.31 -14.98
C ILE A 131 12.24 -13.96 -14.01
N VAL A 132 11.21 -13.24 -14.47
CA VAL A 132 10.06 -12.83 -13.64
C VAL A 132 9.13 -14.01 -13.41
N GLU A 133 8.96 -14.43 -12.16
CA GLU A 133 8.17 -15.63 -11.80
C GLU A 133 6.66 -15.35 -11.75
N ASN A 134 6.25 -14.11 -11.47
CA ASN A 134 4.86 -13.68 -11.36
C ASN A 134 4.54 -12.55 -12.36
N PRO A 135 4.49 -12.83 -13.68
CA PRO A 135 4.30 -11.80 -14.67
C PRO A 135 2.96 -11.06 -14.48
N VAL A 136 3.05 -9.76 -14.24
CA VAL A 136 1.90 -8.84 -14.19
C VAL A 136 1.99 -7.92 -15.40
N ARG A 137 0.86 -7.74 -16.09
CA ARG A 137 0.74 -6.82 -17.23
C ARG A 137 1.23 -5.43 -16.81
N PHE A 138 2.12 -4.85 -17.61
CA PHE A 138 2.54 -3.47 -17.43
C PHE A 138 1.33 -2.53 -17.68
N PRO A 139 0.98 -1.65 -16.74
CA PRO A 139 -0.25 -0.85 -16.74
C PRO A 139 -0.23 0.33 -17.75
N ALA A 140 0.20 0.09 -18.99
CA ALA A 140 0.34 1.14 -20.00
C ALA A 140 -0.97 1.82 -20.39
N ASP A 141 -2.08 1.08 -20.34
CA ASP A 141 -3.42 1.60 -20.67
C ASP A 141 -3.93 2.57 -19.58
N HIS A 142 -3.28 2.60 -18.42
CA HIS A 142 -3.60 3.49 -17.31
C HIS A 142 -2.76 4.77 -17.34
N LEU A 143 -1.77 4.84 -18.22
CA LEU A 143 -1.03 6.07 -18.47
C LEU A 143 -1.92 7.06 -19.26
N PRO A 144 -1.69 8.39 -19.11
CA PRO A 144 -2.47 9.42 -19.80
C PRO A 144 -2.55 9.23 -21.32
N ALA A 145 -3.75 9.21 -21.90
CA ALA A 145 -3.91 8.99 -23.35
C ALA A 145 -3.01 9.91 -24.20
N THR A 146 -2.22 9.31 -25.10
CA THR A 146 -1.23 9.99 -25.94
C THR A 146 -1.25 9.40 -27.34
N ARG A 147 -1.01 10.23 -28.36
CA ARG A 147 -0.89 9.77 -29.75
C ARG A 147 0.46 9.12 -30.05
N VAL A 148 1.50 9.46 -29.28
CA VAL A 148 2.89 9.11 -29.60
C VAL A 148 3.42 8.04 -28.66
N GLY A 149 3.19 8.20 -27.36
CA GLY A 149 3.71 7.32 -26.32
C GLY A 149 4.21 8.08 -25.09
N TYR A 150 5.01 7.41 -24.28
CA TYR A 150 5.40 7.80 -22.94
C TYR A 150 6.91 7.72 -22.78
N TRP A 151 7.49 8.74 -22.15
CA TRP A 151 8.82 8.64 -21.59
C TRP A 151 8.71 8.09 -20.16
N LEU A 152 9.24 6.88 -19.97
CA LEU A 152 9.40 6.22 -18.69
C LEU A 152 10.84 6.44 -18.20
N LEU A 153 11.03 6.32 -16.89
CA LEU A 153 12.34 6.34 -16.26
C LEU A 153 12.56 5.03 -15.52
N VAL A 154 13.65 4.36 -15.87
CA VAL A 154 14.05 3.05 -15.35
C VAL A 154 15.27 3.22 -14.45
N ALA A 155 15.24 2.67 -13.24
CA ALA A 155 16.37 2.69 -12.33
C ALA A 155 16.52 1.38 -11.57
N VAL A 156 17.76 1.08 -11.19
CA VAL A 156 18.11 -0.08 -10.36
C VAL A 156 18.83 0.42 -9.11
N ASN A 157 18.41 -0.04 -7.93
CA ASN A 157 19.21 0.12 -6.70
C ASN A 157 19.46 -1.25 -6.08
N SER A 158 20.49 -1.31 -5.24
CA SER A 158 20.86 -2.50 -4.49
C SER A 158 21.74 -2.12 -3.30
N VAL A 159 21.67 -2.93 -2.25
CA VAL A 159 22.60 -2.87 -1.12
C VAL A 159 23.82 -3.77 -1.38
N GLU A 160 23.62 -4.90 -2.07
CA GLU A 160 24.61 -5.95 -2.29
C GLU A 160 25.37 -5.85 -3.62
N PHE A 161 24.69 -5.45 -4.71
CA PHE A 161 25.29 -5.22 -6.01
C PHE A 161 25.86 -3.81 -6.12
N VAL A 162 26.98 -3.69 -6.83
CA VAL A 162 27.47 -2.37 -7.27
C VAL A 162 26.75 -2.01 -8.57
N VAL A 163 25.90 -0.98 -8.51
CA VAL A 163 25.05 -0.53 -9.62
C VAL A 163 25.12 0.98 -9.80
N ASP A 164 24.98 1.44 -11.05
CA ASP A 164 24.74 2.85 -11.35
C ASP A 164 23.25 3.15 -11.16
N SER A 165 22.91 3.82 -10.05
CA SER A 165 21.53 4.11 -9.66
C SER A 165 20.88 5.24 -10.46
N ARG A 166 21.56 5.84 -11.44
CA ARG A 166 20.94 6.88 -12.29
C ARG A 166 19.72 6.35 -13.02
N GLN A 167 18.68 7.18 -13.07
CA GLN A 167 17.50 6.91 -13.88
C GLN A 167 17.84 7.01 -15.38
N ARG A 168 17.35 6.06 -16.15
CA ARG A 168 17.57 5.96 -17.60
C ARG A 168 16.24 6.09 -18.33
N PRO A 169 16.17 6.94 -19.36
CA PRO A 169 14.94 7.10 -20.12
C PRO A 169 14.66 5.86 -20.97
N PHE A 170 13.39 5.47 -21.02
CA PHE A 170 12.89 4.37 -21.82
C PHE A 170 11.58 4.82 -22.46
N PHE A 171 11.47 4.71 -23.79
CA PHE A 171 10.27 5.16 -24.49
C PHE A 171 9.29 4.01 -24.69
N LEU A 172 8.04 4.22 -24.31
CA LEU A 172 6.96 3.28 -24.53
C LEU A 172 5.95 3.89 -25.53
N PRO A 173 5.92 3.44 -26.80
CA PRO A 173 4.97 3.97 -27.76
C PRO A 173 3.51 3.66 -27.36
N ALA A 174 2.58 4.43 -27.93
CA ALA A 174 1.15 4.20 -27.71
C ALA A 174 0.73 2.76 -28.08
N ARG A 175 1.37 2.18 -29.11
CA ARG A 175 1.19 0.79 -29.56
C ARG A 175 2.55 0.12 -29.79
N GLY A 176 2.63 -1.17 -29.48
CA GLY A 176 3.83 -1.98 -29.67
C GLY A 176 4.82 -1.95 -28.50
N PRO A 177 5.97 -2.63 -28.65
CA PRO A 177 7.02 -2.69 -27.63
C PRO A 177 7.74 -1.35 -27.49
N GLY A 178 8.28 -1.12 -26.29
CA GLY A 178 9.13 0.04 -26.01
C GLY A 178 10.57 -0.14 -26.47
N TRP A 179 11.32 0.94 -26.39
CA TRP A 179 12.68 1.04 -26.89
C TRP A 179 13.43 2.21 -26.27
N ILE A 180 14.76 2.18 -26.39
CA ILE A 180 15.67 3.26 -26.02
C ILE A 180 16.23 3.97 -27.26
N CYS A 181 16.56 5.25 -27.13
CA CYS A 181 17.22 6.04 -28.16
C CYS A 181 18.01 7.19 -27.55
N GLN A 182 18.69 7.96 -28.40
CA GLN A 182 19.46 9.15 -28.00
C GLN A 182 18.64 10.44 -27.96
N CYS A 183 17.34 10.41 -28.29
CA CYS A 183 16.52 11.62 -28.24
C CYS A 183 16.36 12.11 -26.79
N PRO A 184 16.40 13.44 -26.55
CA PRO A 184 16.14 13.98 -25.22
C PRO A 184 14.74 13.59 -24.70
N PRO A 185 14.61 13.11 -23.45
CA PRO A 185 13.31 12.78 -22.86
C PRO A 185 12.36 13.98 -22.88
N GLY A 186 11.07 13.71 -23.09
CA GLY A 186 10.04 14.75 -23.19
C GLY A 186 9.97 15.48 -24.54
N THR A 187 10.88 15.19 -25.47
CA THR A 187 10.86 15.78 -26.83
C THR A 187 10.27 14.81 -27.86
N ARG A 188 9.94 15.33 -29.05
CA ARG A 188 9.56 14.50 -30.20
C ARG A 188 10.79 13.77 -30.72
N HIS A 189 10.62 12.49 -31.04
CA HIS A 189 11.71 11.70 -31.61
C HIS A 189 12.12 12.19 -33.00
N THR A 190 13.42 12.43 -33.15
CA THR A 190 14.09 12.73 -34.43
C THR A 190 14.93 11.56 -34.92
N CYS A 191 15.11 10.52 -34.09
CA CYS A 191 15.86 9.32 -34.44
C CYS A 191 15.12 8.43 -35.44
N ARG A 192 15.91 7.74 -36.26
CA ARG A 192 15.43 6.70 -37.19
C ARG A 192 15.07 5.42 -36.44
N ALA A 193 14.36 4.52 -37.10
CA ALA A 193 13.95 3.26 -36.49
C ALA A 193 15.15 2.36 -36.17
N GLU A 194 16.20 2.37 -36.99
CA GLU A 194 17.39 1.54 -36.81
C GLU A 194 18.28 2.00 -35.65
N GLU A 195 18.13 3.24 -35.22
CA GLU A 195 18.87 3.84 -34.08
C GLU A 195 18.23 3.52 -32.73
N ARG A 196 17.12 2.76 -32.72
CA ARG A 196 16.37 2.38 -31.53
C ARG A 196 16.76 0.98 -31.11
N SER A 197 17.06 0.80 -29.82
CA SER A 197 17.29 -0.52 -29.26
C SER A 197 16.06 -0.97 -28.46
N PRO A 198 15.59 -2.22 -28.61
CA PRO A 198 14.50 -2.75 -27.80
C PRO A 198 14.93 -2.98 -26.33
N TYR A 199 16.22 -3.17 -26.09
CA TYR A 199 16.77 -3.54 -24.80
C TYR A 199 17.50 -2.37 -24.15
N LEU A 200 17.20 -2.14 -22.87
CA LEU A 200 18.01 -1.36 -21.96
C LEU A 200 18.95 -2.30 -21.19
N PHE A 201 20.25 -2.04 -21.24
CA PHE A 201 21.24 -2.77 -20.45
C PHE A 201 21.76 -1.90 -19.30
N ILE A 202 21.76 -2.45 -18.09
CA ILE A 202 22.32 -1.82 -16.89
C ILE A 202 23.48 -2.67 -16.37
N ASP A 203 24.69 -2.12 -16.42
CA ASP A 203 25.88 -2.73 -15.85
C ASP A 203 25.74 -2.90 -14.34
N ILE A 204 26.08 -4.09 -13.85
CA ILE A 204 26.12 -4.43 -12.43
C ILE A 204 27.40 -5.21 -12.12
N ALA A 205 27.89 -5.10 -10.89
CA ALA A 205 28.90 -6.01 -10.37
C ALA A 205 28.38 -6.75 -9.13
N THR A 206 28.58 -8.05 -9.10
CA THR A 206 28.23 -8.92 -7.97
C THR A 206 29.15 -8.65 -6.78
N PRO A 207 28.70 -8.89 -5.53
CA PRO A 207 29.57 -8.83 -4.37
C PRO A 207 30.75 -9.81 -4.49
N ALA A 208 31.83 -9.53 -3.76
CA ALA A 208 33.00 -10.41 -3.70
C ALA A 208 32.75 -11.67 -2.85
N THR A 209 31.74 -11.63 -1.98
CA THR A 209 31.35 -12.75 -1.12
C THR A 209 30.26 -13.60 -1.76
N GLN A 210 30.28 -14.90 -1.48
CA GLN A 210 29.21 -15.82 -1.88
C GLN A 210 27.96 -15.58 -1.02
N GLY A 211 26.80 -15.96 -1.56
CA GLY A 211 25.52 -15.84 -0.87
C GLY A 211 24.44 -15.26 -1.75
N ARG A 212 23.35 -14.82 -1.14
CA ARG A 212 22.26 -14.15 -1.84
C ARG A 212 22.59 -12.67 -2.05
N ALA A 213 22.30 -12.15 -3.23
CA ALA A 213 22.33 -10.73 -3.52
C ALA A 213 21.00 -10.30 -4.13
N ASP A 214 20.51 -9.13 -3.74
CA ASP A 214 19.20 -8.64 -4.17
C ASP A 214 19.34 -7.24 -4.80
N LEU A 215 18.50 -6.93 -5.78
CA LEU A 215 18.38 -5.60 -6.36
C LEU A 215 16.92 -5.28 -6.66
N ARG A 216 16.60 -3.99 -6.76
CA ARG A 216 15.26 -3.52 -7.13
C ARG A 216 15.31 -2.74 -8.43
N LEU A 217 14.51 -3.20 -9.39
CA LEU A 217 14.22 -2.49 -10.63
C LEU A 217 12.94 -1.67 -10.45
N THR A 218 12.98 -0.39 -10.79
CA THR A 218 11.83 0.52 -10.71
C THR A 218 11.54 1.14 -12.07
N ILE A 219 10.26 1.17 -12.45
CA ILE A 219 9.73 1.86 -13.63
C ILE A 219 8.85 3.00 -13.13
N THR A 220 9.17 4.22 -13.54
CA THR A 220 8.48 5.44 -13.10
C THR A 220 7.95 6.23 -14.30
N TYR A 221 6.83 6.91 -14.11
CA TYR A 221 6.22 7.82 -15.08
C TYR A 221 5.72 9.07 -14.36
N GLY A 222 6.01 10.25 -14.91
CA GLY A 222 5.59 11.51 -14.29
C GLY A 222 6.04 11.64 -12.83
N GLY A 223 7.19 11.05 -12.48
CA GLY A 223 7.76 11.00 -11.14
C GLY A 223 7.09 10.03 -10.14
N GLY A 224 5.97 9.39 -10.50
CA GLY A 224 5.34 8.32 -9.72
C GLY A 224 5.91 6.94 -10.07
N LEU A 225 5.99 6.04 -9.08
CA LEU A 225 6.31 4.63 -9.29
C LEU A 225 5.13 3.93 -9.97
N VAL A 226 5.40 3.28 -11.11
CA VAL A 226 4.41 2.53 -11.90
C VAL A 226 4.54 1.03 -11.68
N GLN A 227 5.75 0.51 -11.65
CA GLN A 227 5.99 -0.90 -11.38
C GLN A 227 7.37 -1.08 -10.76
N SER A 228 7.50 -2.07 -9.88
CA SER A 228 8.76 -2.49 -9.29
C SER A 228 8.94 -3.99 -9.39
N GLN A 229 10.18 -4.43 -9.58
CA GLN A 229 10.59 -5.82 -9.47
C GLN A 229 11.68 -5.96 -8.43
N PHE A 230 11.52 -6.94 -7.55
CA PHE A 230 12.56 -7.41 -6.64
C PHE A 230 13.28 -8.59 -7.30
N VAL A 231 14.57 -8.43 -7.56
CA VAL A 231 15.40 -9.41 -8.27
C VAL A 231 16.39 -10.01 -7.30
N THR A 232 16.49 -11.34 -7.29
CA THR A 232 17.39 -12.12 -6.44
C THR A 232 18.35 -12.91 -7.31
N ALA A 233 19.62 -12.97 -6.90
CA ALA A 233 20.63 -13.85 -7.47
C ALA A 233 21.36 -14.66 -6.39
N ASP A 234 21.67 -15.91 -6.71
CA ASP A 234 22.62 -16.75 -5.96
C ASP A 234 24.04 -16.51 -6.49
N ILE A 235 24.91 -15.99 -5.62
CA ILE A 235 26.30 -15.66 -5.89
C ILE A 235 27.20 -16.79 -5.39
N ARG A 236 28.04 -17.33 -6.27
CA ARG A 236 28.98 -18.43 -6.02
C ARG A 236 30.39 -18.04 -6.45
N GLU A 237 31.38 -18.82 -6.09
CA GLU A 237 32.77 -18.59 -6.53
C GLU A 237 32.90 -18.56 -8.06
N VAL A 238 32.18 -19.47 -8.74
CA VAL A 238 32.14 -19.60 -10.19
C VAL A 238 30.70 -19.79 -10.67
N GLU A 239 30.45 -19.41 -11.92
CA GLU A 239 29.17 -19.67 -12.57
C GLU A 239 28.91 -21.18 -12.68
N ARG A 240 27.72 -21.62 -12.25
CA ARG A 240 27.28 -23.02 -12.33
C ARG A 240 25.76 -23.11 -12.24
N SER A 241 25.19 -24.22 -12.66
CA SER A 241 23.76 -24.50 -12.45
C SER A 241 23.43 -24.61 -10.95
N GLY A 242 22.28 -24.08 -10.55
CA GLY A 242 21.82 -24.03 -9.17
C GLY A 242 20.55 -23.19 -9.03
N ALA A 243 20.41 -22.47 -7.91
CA ALA A 243 19.26 -21.60 -7.65
C ALA A 243 19.18 -20.39 -8.59
N GLY A 244 20.33 -19.96 -9.13
CA GLY A 244 20.42 -18.97 -10.19
C GLY A 244 19.83 -17.61 -9.85
N THR A 245 18.96 -17.10 -10.72
CA THR A 245 18.40 -15.75 -10.66
C THR A 245 16.90 -15.78 -10.88
N ARG A 246 16.18 -14.92 -10.16
CA ARG A 246 14.71 -14.79 -10.24
C ARG A 246 14.30 -13.35 -9.99
N ALA A 247 13.15 -12.97 -10.51
CA ALA A 247 12.53 -11.68 -10.23
C ALA A 247 11.06 -11.86 -9.84
N ARG A 248 10.58 -10.99 -8.96
CA ARG A 248 9.16 -10.91 -8.62
C ARG A 248 8.68 -9.48 -8.69
N ILE A 249 7.54 -9.26 -9.32
CA ILE A 249 6.82 -7.98 -9.26
C ILE A 249 6.20 -7.88 -7.87
N ASP A 250 6.57 -6.84 -7.12
CA ASP A 250 6.16 -6.62 -5.73
C ASP A 250 5.49 -5.26 -5.50
N PHE A 251 5.36 -4.49 -6.58
CA PHE A 251 4.51 -3.31 -6.67
C PHE A 251 4.11 -3.11 -8.14
N THR A 252 2.83 -2.93 -8.39
CA THR A 252 2.31 -2.36 -9.63
C THR A 252 1.27 -1.32 -9.27
N LEU A 253 1.40 -0.13 -9.84
CA LEU A 253 0.37 0.89 -9.83
C LEU A 253 -0.75 0.40 -10.75
N ALA A 254 -1.63 -0.42 -10.21
CA ALA A 254 -2.66 -1.07 -11.01
C ALA A 254 -3.88 -0.15 -11.14
N GLY A 255 -4.58 -0.23 -12.28
CA GLY A 255 -5.73 0.60 -12.62
C GLY A 255 -6.96 -0.23 -13.00
N LEU A 256 -8.13 0.24 -12.56
CA LEU A 256 -9.42 -0.01 -13.21
C LEU A 256 -10.01 1.37 -13.51
N PHE A 257 -9.53 1.96 -14.60
CA PHE A 257 -10.01 3.23 -15.13
C PHE A 257 -11.04 2.96 -16.22
N ASP A 258 -12.30 2.66 -15.85
CA ASP A 258 -13.40 2.78 -16.83
C ASP A 258 -13.83 4.25 -17.01
N THR A 259 -13.28 5.16 -16.20
CA THR A 259 -13.56 6.59 -16.24
C THR A 259 -12.26 7.39 -16.32
N VAL A 260 -12.15 8.17 -17.39
CA VAL A 260 -10.99 8.96 -17.81
C VAL A 260 -10.43 9.82 -16.68
N GLY A 261 -9.17 9.56 -16.31
CA GLY A 261 -8.36 10.40 -15.45
C GLY A 261 -6.90 10.03 -15.63
N THR A 262 -6.10 10.95 -16.18
CA THR A 262 -4.65 10.82 -16.34
C THR A 262 -4.00 10.47 -15.00
N LEU A 263 -3.09 9.48 -14.94
CA LEU A 263 -2.24 9.28 -13.77
C LEU A 263 -1.55 10.59 -13.39
N PRO A 264 -1.85 11.18 -12.22
CA PRO A 264 -1.30 12.49 -11.87
C PRO A 264 0.21 12.42 -11.68
N GLN A 265 0.90 13.51 -11.99
CA GLN A 265 2.34 13.61 -11.74
C GLN A 265 2.61 13.63 -10.24
N ARG A 266 3.72 13.01 -9.84
CA ARG A 266 4.28 13.11 -8.49
C ARG A 266 5.62 13.80 -8.63
N ASP A 267 5.93 14.71 -7.73
CA ASP A 267 7.24 15.34 -7.72
C ASP A 267 8.32 14.33 -7.28
N MET A 268 7.94 13.46 -6.33
CA MET A 268 8.84 12.52 -5.66
C MET A 268 8.15 11.19 -5.36
N ASN A 269 8.94 10.12 -5.41
CA ASN A 269 8.54 8.81 -4.87
C ASN A 269 9.60 8.30 -3.89
N VAL A 270 9.16 7.55 -2.90
CA VAL A 270 10.00 6.83 -1.94
C VAL A 270 9.76 5.35 -2.10
N THR A 271 10.83 4.58 -2.29
CA THR A 271 10.80 3.12 -2.34
C THR A 271 11.64 2.56 -1.20
N THR A 272 11.21 1.43 -0.63
CA THR A 272 11.92 0.78 0.47
C THR A 272 12.38 -0.62 0.04
N GLU A 273 13.67 -0.88 0.18
CA GLU A 273 14.30 -2.17 -0.09
C GLU A 273 14.75 -2.77 1.25
N GLN A 274 14.44 -4.03 1.53
CA GLN A 274 14.99 -4.73 2.69
C GLN A 274 16.24 -5.49 2.26
N GLY A 275 17.36 -5.21 2.94
CA GLY A 275 18.61 -5.94 2.79
C GLY A 275 18.59 -7.26 3.56
N SER A 276 19.51 -8.15 3.20
CA SER A 276 19.65 -9.46 3.84
C SER A 276 20.02 -9.43 5.33
N ASP A 277 20.53 -8.30 5.83
CA ASP A 277 20.90 -8.04 7.22
C ASP A 277 19.77 -7.40 8.05
N GLY A 278 18.56 -7.27 7.49
CA GLY A 278 17.43 -6.57 8.10
C GLY A 278 17.52 -5.05 8.01
N SER A 279 18.56 -4.48 7.40
CA SER A 279 18.56 -3.04 7.09
C SER A 279 17.56 -2.73 5.97
N HIS A 280 17.09 -1.49 5.92
CA HIS A 280 16.21 -1.02 4.87
C HIS A 280 16.87 0.12 4.10
N LEU A 281 17.06 -0.04 2.80
CA LEU A 281 17.48 1.02 1.90
C LEU A 281 16.24 1.76 1.41
N LEU A 282 16.07 2.99 1.88
CA LEU A 282 15.06 3.91 1.35
C LEU A 282 15.70 4.70 0.23
N THR A 283 14.98 4.79 -0.90
CA THR A 283 15.42 5.60 -2.04
C THR A 283 14.33 6.56 -2.46
N ILE A 284 14.69 7.84 -2.52
CA ILE A 284 13.88 8.93 -3.01
C ILE A 284 14.24 9.17 -4.49
N GLY A 285 13.28 8.88 -5.36
CA GLY A 285 13.29 9.22 -6.78
C GLY A 285 12.39 10.41 -7.09
N GLY A 286 11.82 10.43 -8.29
CA GLY A 286 10.91 11.48 -8.75
C GLY A 286 11.21 11.90 -10.19
N LEU A 287 10.89 13.17 -10.50
CA LEU A 287 11.14 13.78 -11.81
C LEU A 287 12.63 14.06 -12.10
N SER A 288 13.48 14.05 -11.07
CA SER A 288 14.91 14.30 -11.21
C SER A 288 15.69 12.99 -11.44
N SER A 289 16.68 13.05 -12.34
CA SER A 289 17.57 11.93 -12.65
C SER A 289 18.46 11.49 -11.48
N GLU A 290 18.80 12.42 -10.59
CA GLU A 290 19.54 12.14 -9.36
C GLU A 290 18.62 11.50 -8.30
N ARG A 291 19.07 10.39 -7.71
CA ARG A 291 18.37 9.68 -6.63
C ARG A 291 19.08 9.91 -5.30
N ILE A 292 18.30 9.88 -4.22
CA ILE A 292 18.80 10.04 -2.85
C ILE A 292 18.50 8.75 -2.11
N SER A 293 19.51 8.11 -1.56
CA SER A 293 19.36 6.80 -0.92
C SER A 293 20.04 6.78 0.44
N PHE A 294 19.38 6.18 1.42
CA PHE A 294 19.86 6.08 2.79
C PHE A 294 19.36 4.80 3.44
N ARG A 295 20.09 4.31 4.44
CA ARG A 295 19.77 3.07 5.13
C ARG A 295 19.23 3.36 6.53
N LEU A 296 18.18 2.67 6.91
CA LEU A 296 17.63 2.65 8.25
C LEU A 296 17.53 1.21 8.74
N THR A 297 17.83 0.95 10.00
CA THR A 297 17.54 -0.35 10.62
C THR A 297 16.06 -0.45 10.99
N GLU A 298 15.57 -1.68 11.17
CA GLU A 298 14.23 -1.93 11.71
C GLU A 298 14.02 -1.25 13.07
N GLU A 299 15.04 -1.26 13.92
CA GLU A 299 15.05 -0.61 15.23
C GLU A 299 14.90 0.91 15.11
N GLN A 300 15.69 1.55 14.24
CA GLN A 300 15.58 2.99 14.00
C GLN A 300 14.18 3.40 13.51
N MET A 301 13.59 2.63 12.60
CA MET A 301 12.22 2.90 12.13
C MET A 301 11.17 2.70 13.23
N ARG A 302 11.31 1.63 14.03
CA ARG A 302 10.42 1.35 15.17
C ARG A 302 10.48 2.45 16.22
N ASP A 303 11.68 2.90 16.57
CA ASP A 303 11.92 3.96 17.54
C ASP A 303 11.40 5.31 17.04
N ALA A 304 11.64 5.63 15.76
CA ALA A 304 11.09 6.81 15.11
C ALA A 304 9.55 6.82 15.19
N GLY A 305 8.90 5.71 14.81
CA GLY A 305 7.45 5.56 14.89
C GLY A 305 6.92 5.64 16.33
N GLY A 306 7.59 5.00 17.29
CA GLY A 306 7.22 5.05 18.71
C GLY A 306 7.35 6.45 19.30
N ALA A 307 8.44 7.16 19.00
CA ALA A 307 8.67 8.53 19.44
C ALA A 307 7.64 9.51 18.84
N ALA A 308 7.36 9.39 17.54
CA ALA A 308 6.32 10.17 16.85
C ALA A 308 4.96 10.05 17.53
N ARG A 309 4.52 8.82 17.81
CA ARG A 309 3.21 8.55 18.42
C ARG A 309 3.12 9.09 19.84
N ARG A 310 4.17 8.91 20.65
CA ARG A 310 4.25 9.48 21.99
C ARG A 310 4.17 11.01 21.96
N ALA A 311 4.96 11.66 21.09
CA ALA A 311 4.98 13.11 21.01
C ALA A 311 3.63 13.70 20.57
N LEU A 312 2.94 13.07 19.60
CA LEU A 312 1.59 13.48 19.19
C LEU A 312 0.54 13.28 20.30
N ARG A 313 0.64 12.19 21.07
CA ARG A 313 -0.21 11.96 22.24
C ARG A 313 0.00 13.05 23.30
N ASP A 314 1.26 13.36 23.58
CA ASP A 314 1.63 14.34 24.61
C ASP A 314 1.16 15.75 24.29
N LEU A 315 0.78 16.07 23.04
CA LEU A 315 0.13 17.35 22.70
C LEU A 315 -1.33 17.44 23.16
N GLN A 316 -1.97 16.29 23.39
CA GLN A 316 -3.37 16.19 23.79
C GLN A 316 -3.51 15.83 25.26
N GLU A 317 -2.66 14.93 25.76
CA GLU A 317 -2.77 14.33 27.08
C GLU A 317 -1.58 14.72 27.96
N GLN A 318 -1.83 14.88 29.26
CA GLN A 318 -0.76 14.89 30.25
C GLN A 318 -0.43 13.44 30.66
N PRO A 319 0.86 13.08 30.80
CA PRO A 319 1.27 11.77 31.28
C PRO A 319 1.07 11.71 32.81
N VAL A 320 -0.17 11.40 33.21
CA VAL A 320 -0.59 11.17 34.60
C VAL A 320 -1.32 9.81 34.68
N PRO A 321 -1.45 9.19 35.89
CA PRO A 321 -2.05 7.85 36.04
C PRO A 321 -3.44 7.69 35.42
N VAL A 322 -4.19 8.80 35.35
CA VAL A 322 -5.42 8.94 34.56
C VAL A 322 -5.18 10.07 33.56
N PRO A 323 -5.06 9.80 32.24
CA PRO A 323 -4.79 10.83 31.25
C PRO A 323 -5.80 11.97 31.32
N VAL A 324 -5.32 13.20 31.51
CA VAL A 324 -6.14 14.41 31.48
C VAL A 324 -5.84 15.19 30.20
N LEU A 325 -6.89 15.66 29.53
CA LEU A 325 -6.75 16.50 28.35
C LEU A 325 -6.06 17.82 28.71
N ARG A 326 -4.98 18.14 27.99
CA ARG A 326 -4.30 19.45 28.09
C ARG A 326 -5.20 20.59 27.66
N TRP A 327 -6.16 20.32 26.78
CA TRP A 327 -7.09 21.33 26.28
C TRP A 327 -8.40 20.69 25.78
N PRO A 328 -9.56 21.05 26.36
CA PRO A 328 -10.86 20.61 25.88
C PRO A 328 -11.48 21.55 24.83
N GLY A 329 -10.91 22.73 24.58
CA GLY A 329 -11.46 23.74 23.66
C GLY A 329 -11.14 23.47 22.18
N ARG A 330 -11.95 24.02 21.26
CA ARG A 330 -11.76 23.85 19.80
C ARG A 330 -10.55 24.62 19.23
N ARG A 331 -10.27 25.84 19.72
CA ARG A 331 -9.13 26.67 19.29
C ARG A 331 -8.07 26.72 20.39
N LYS A 332 -6.81 26.49 20.04
CA LYS A 332 -5.63 26.71 20.90
C LYS A 332 -5.11 28.14 20.66
N GLY A 333 -4.76 28.85 21.72
CA GLY A 333 -4.11 30.16 21.61
C GLY A 333 -2.65 30.05 21.12
N GLU A 334 -2.12 31.13 20.56
CA GLU A 334 -0.77 31.22 19.96
C GLU A 334 0.34 30.65 20.85
N HIS A 335 0.38 31.06 22.13
CA HIS A 335 1.36 30.53 23.10
C HIS A 335 1.39 29.00 23.20
N ARG A 336 0.25 28.34 23.03
CA ARG A 336 0.17 26.87 23.05
C ARG A 336 0.63 26.25 21.74
N LEU A 337 0.34 26.88 20.60
CA LEU A 337 0.88 26.43 19.31
C LEU A 337 2.42 26.52 19.32
N VAL A 338 2.99 27.61 19.85
CA VAL A 338 4.45 27.73 20.01
C VAL A 338 5.00 26.62 20.91
N ALA A 339 4.33 26.32 22.03
CA ALA A 339 4.74 25.22 22.91
C ALA A 339 4.65 23.85 22.23
N ASP A 340 3.62 23.61 21.42
CA ASP A 340 3.46 22.37 20.64
C ASP A 340 4.55 22.26 19.55
N LEU A 341 4.88 23.36 18.87
CA LEU A 341 5.99 23.45 17.91
C LEU A 341 7.33 23.15 18.58
N ALA A 342 7.60 23.77 19.74
CA ALA A 342 8.83 23.54 20.51
C ALA A 342 8.98 22.09 20.99
N ARG A 343 7.88 21.34 21.11
CA ARG A 343 7.89 19.90 21.42
C ARG A 343 8.09 19.02 20.19
N LEU A 344 7.33 19.26 19.11
CA LEU A 344 7.35 18.40 17.93
C LEU A 344 8.52 18.68 16.99
N ALA A 345 8.89 19.94 16.79
CA ALA A 345 9.85 20.31 15.75
C ALA A 345 11.25 19.74 16.00
N PRO A 346 11.78 19.68 17.25
CA PRO A 346 13.06 19.01 17.52
C PRO A 346 13.01 17.50 17.22
N LEU A 347 11.91 16.82 17.56
CA LEU A 347 11.73 15.42 17.17
C LEU A 347 11.71 15.27 15.64
N GLY A 348 10.93 16.10 14.95
CA GLY A 348 10.87 16.12 13.50
C GLY A 348 12.23 16.39 12.85
N ARG A 349 13.05 17.21 13.51
CA ARG A 349 14.40 17.53 13.04
C ARG A 349 15.35 16.35 13.21
N ARG A 350 15.24 15.60 14.30
CA ARG A 350 15.94 14.32 14.47
C ARG A 350 15.51 13.30 13.42
N LEU A 351 14.22 13.24 13.06
CA LEU A 351 13.75 12.41 11.95
C LEU A 351 14.40 12.83 10.61
N TRP A 352 14.49 14.13 10.33
CA TRP A 352 15.19 14.63 9.15
C TRP A 352 16.68 14.25 9.16
N ASP A 353 17.37 14.44 10.29
CA ASP A 353 18.79 14.12 10.41
C ASP A 353 19.03 12.61 10.30
N LEU A 354 18.13 11.76 10.81
CA LEU A 354 18.17 10.31 10.64
C LEU A 354 18.17 9.88 9.15
N LEU A 355 17.52 10.62 8.26
CA LEU A 355 17.50 10.29 6.83
C LEU A 355 18.87 10.50 6.16
N LEU A 356 19.61 11.57 6.49
CA LEU A 356 20.75 12.01 5.66
C LEU A 356 21.91 12.62 6.48
N ALA A 357 22.10 12.22 7.74
CA ALA A 357 23.13 12.77 8.63
C ALA A 357 24.54 12.73 8.02
N ASP A 358 24.88 11.65 7.35
CA ASP A 358 26.19 11.37 6.73
C ASP A 358 26.29 11.82 5.27
N ARG A 359 25.27 12.50 4.72
CA ARG A 359 25.16 12.82 3.28
C ARG A 359 24.79 14.28 3.03
N PRO A 360 25.67 15.26 3.32
CA PRO A 360 25.36 16.69 3.23
C PRO A 360 24.97 17.16 1.82
N GLN A 361 25.56 16.57 0.77
CA GLN A 361 25.22 16.90 -0.62
C GLN A 361 23.79 16.45 -0.96
N GLN A 362 23.42 15.20 -0.65
CA GLN A 362 22.07 14.69 -0.87
C GLN A 362 21.04 15.43 -0.01
N ARG A 363 21.40 15.81 1.21
CA ARG A 363 20.56 16.66 2.08
C ARG A 363 20.24 18.00 1.42
N ALA A 364 21.23 18.64 0.81
CA ALA A 364 21.03 19.90 0.09
C ALA A 364 20.15 19.72 -1.17
N VAL A 365 20.29 18.59 -1.88
CA VAL A 365 19.43 18.23 -3.01
C VAL A 365 17.98 18.05 -2.56
N LEU A 366 17.74 17.24 -1.52
CA LEU A 366 16.41 16.98 -0.98
C LEU A 366 15.74 18.30 -0.55
N LYS A 367 16.46 19.13 0.21
CA LYS A 367 15.96 20.42 0.67
C LYS A 367 15.59 21.35 -0.49
N ARG A 368 16.32 21.33 -1.61
CA ARG A 368 15.96 22.11 -2.81
C ARG A 368 14.70 21.60 -3.49
N ARG A 369 14.51 20.27 -3.57
CA ARG A 369 13.32 19.66 -4.17
C ARG A 369 12.03 19.92 -3.37
N MET A 370 12.16 20.10 -2.07
CA MET A 370 11.03 20.24 -1.13
C MET A 370 10.82 21.68 -0.62
N ARG A 371 11.34 22.67 -1.35
CA ARG A 371 11.12 24.10 -1.01
C ARG A 371 9.65 24.49 -1.13
N SER A 372 9.02 24.10 -2.24
CA SER A 372 7.61 24.34 -2.48
C SER A 372 6.77 23.12 -2.10
N PRO A 373 5.45 23.27 -1.91
CA PRO A 373 4.54 22.14 -1.80
C PRO A 373 4.74 21.16 -2.95
N VAL A 374 4.78 19.88 -2.61
CA VAL A 374 4.98 18.77 -3.55
C VAL A 374 4.10 17.61 -3.15
N THR A 375 3.86 16.69 -4.09
CA THR A 375 3.25 15.40 -3.83
C THR A 375 4.32 14.31 -3.72
N VAL A 376 4.38 13.67 -2.56
CA VAL A 376 5.31 12.59 -2.24
C VAL A 376 4.55 11.27 -2.20
N GLN A 377 4.91 10.34 -3.08
CA GLN A 377 4.39 8.97 -3.06
C GLN A 377 5.32 8.06 -2.28
N VAL A 378 4.87 7.52 -1.15
CA VAL A 378 5.58 6.50 -0.39
C VAL A 378 5.07 5.14 -0.84
N ALA A 379 5.81 4.49 -1.74
CA ALA A 379 5.43 3.18 -2.25
C ALA A 379 5.82 2.09 -1.24
N ARG A 380 4.81 1.44 -0.65
CA ARG A 380 4.99 0.26 0.21
C ARG A 380 5.24 -0.97 -0.65
N THR A 381 6.46 -1.12 -1.18
CA THR A 381 6.83 -2.26 -2.04
C THR A 381 6.94 -3.55 -1.22
N GLY A 382 6.07 -4.53 -1.46
CA GLY A 382 5.96 -5.76 -0.66
C GLY A 382 5.25 -5.59 0.69
N ARG A 383 5.16 -6.67 1.49
CA ARG A 383 4.58 -6.67 2.85
C ARG A 383 5.53 -6.05 3.87
N ILE A 384 5.93 -4.80 3.65
CA ILE A 384 6.79 -4.07 4.58
C ILE A 384 5.92 -3.64 5.75
N GLY A 385 6.18 -4.25 6.91
CA GLY A 385 5.49 -3.97 8.19
C GLY A 385 5.96 -2.69 8.88
N PHE A 386 6.56 -1.73 8.17
CA PHE A 386 7.12 -0.51 8.74
C PHE A 386 6.55 0.73 8.06
N VAL A 387 6.26 1.75 8.86
CA VAL A 387 5.94 3.11 8.39
C VAL A 387 6.86 4.11 9.06
N PHE A 388 7.57 4.87 8.25
CA PHE A 388 8.34 6.02 8.73
C PHE A 388 7.38 7.22 8.92
N PRO A 389 7.50 8.02 10.00
CA PRO A 389 6.59 9.12 10.31
C PRO A 389 6.82 10.35 9.40
N TRP A 390 6.61 10.19 8.09
CA TRP A 390 6.89 11.20 7.06
C TRP A 390 6.23 12.55 7.34
N ALA A 391 5.00 12.56 7.88
CA ALA A 391 4.28 13.78 8.21
C ALA A 391 5.00 14.66 9.26
N LEU A 392 5.78 14.05 10.16
CA LEU A 392 6.49 14.74 11.22
C LEU A 392 7.93 15.14 10.86
N VAL A 393 8.44 14.77 9.69
CA VAL A 393 9.78 15.19 9.26
C VAL A 393 9.82 16.72 9.20
N TYR A 394 10.82 17.32 9.85
CA TYR A 394 10.97 18.77 9.99
C TYR A 394 12.31 19.26 9.44
N ASP A 395 12.28 20.12 8.42
CA ASP A 395 13.47 20.46 7.61
C ASP A 395 14.09 21.84 7.87
N ILE A 396 13.51 22.62 8.79
CA ILE A 396 14.08 23.90 9.25
C ILE A 396 15.18 23.64 10.28
N GLY A 397 16.22 24.47 10.23
CA GLY A 397 17.38 24.39 11.11
C GLY A 397 17.00 24.57 12.57
N LEU A 398 17.20 23.59 13.46
CA LEU A 398 17.07 23.72 14.92
C LEU A 398 18.31 23.17 15.62
N GLU A 399 18.73 23.82 16.69
CA GLU A 399 19.75 23.36 17.61
C GLU A 399 19.09 22.64 18.80
N ASP A 400 19.37 21.35 18.97
CA ASP A 400 18.84 20.57 20.09
C ASP A 400 19.52 20.94 21.43
N GLY A 401 20.77 21.42 21.40
CA GLY A 401 21.54 21.79 22.59
C GLY A 401 21.26 23.20 23.13
N ASN A 402 20.47 24.01 22.42
CA ASN A 402 20.13 25.37 22.81
C ASN A 402 18.65 25.68 22.51
N PRO A 403 17.70 25.02 23.21
CA PRO A 403 16.28 25.21 22.97
C PRO A 403 15.81 26.66 23.23
N ASP A 404 16.49 27.40 24.11
CA ASP A 404 16.15 28.80 24.43
C ASP A 404 16.41 29.76 23.25
N ALA A 405 17.21 29.36 22.26
CA ALA A 405 17.41 30.11 21.03
C ALA A 405 16.26 29.94 20.01
N HIS A 406 15.33 29.01 20.27
CA HIS A 406 14.18 28.77 19.40
C HIS A 406 13.21 29.96 19.46
N HIS A 407 12.77 30.41 18.29
CA HIS A 407 11.82 31.52 18.17
C HIS A 407 10.75 31.17 17.14
N ALA A 408 9.50 31.56 17.44
CA ALA A 408 8.38 31.36 16.54
C ALA A 408 8.56 32.14 15.23
N CYS A 409 8.19 31.53 14.11
CA CYS A 409 8.00 32.24 12.86
C CYS A 409 6.82 33.20 13.01
N ARG A 410 6.94 34.39 12.40
CA ARG A 410 5.90 35.41 12.36
C ARG A 410 4.52 34.89 11.94
N ILE A 411 4.47 33.86 11.09
CA ILE A 411 3.19 33.28 10.67
C ILE A 411 2.34 32.80 11.84
N VAL A 412 2.95 32.36 12.94
CA VAL A 412 2.24 31.81 14.12
C VAL A 412 1.26 32.82 14.71
N ASP A 413 1.61 34.10 14.68
CA ASP A 413 0.79 35.21 15.21
C ASP A 413 -0.26 35.70 14.20
N GLU A 414 -0.16 35.25 12.94
CA GLU A 414 -0.99 35.71 11.81
C GLU A 414 -1.88 34.58 11.23
N LEU A 415 -1.93 33.41 11.89
CA LEU A 415 -2.72 32.28 11.41
C LEU A 415 -4.23 32.58 11.42
N SER A 416 -4.82 32.54 10.22
CA SER A 416 -6.26 32.41 10.02
C SER A 416 -6.69 30.94 9.97
N SER A 417 -7.99 30.66 10.09
CA SER A 417 -8.56 29.34 9.83
C SER A 417 -9.46 29.40 8.59
N PRO A 418 -9.14 28.68 7.49
CA PRO A 418 -7.95 27.85 7.32
C PRO A 418 -6.64 28.66 7.26
N ALA A 419 -5.54 28.00 7.63
CA ALA A 419 -4.20 28.56 7.49
C ALA A 419 -3.83 28.70 5.99
N PRO A 420 -2.92 29.62 5.62
CA PRO A 420 -2.46 29.70 4.25
C PRO A 420 -1.80 28.38 3.80
N PRO A 421 -1.79 28.03 2.51
CA PRO A 421 -1.21 26.77 2.04
C PRO A 421 0.32 26.73 2.17
N GLU A 422 0.96 27.90 2.27
CA GLU A 422 2.42 28.07 2.38
C GLU A 422 2.75 29.15 3.42
N CYS A 423 3.99 29.14 3.93
CA CYS A 423 4.49 30.21 4.79
C CYS A 423 4.91 31.42 3.92
N PRO A 424 4.25 32.59 4.04
CA PRO A 424 4.68 33.79 3.30
C PRO A 424 6.06 34.31 3.76
N TYR A 425 6.49 33.91 4.95
CA TYR A 425 7.76 34.32 5.58
C TYR A 425 8.87 33.29 5.44
N GLU A 426 8.77 32.33 4.52
CA GLU A 426 9.77 31.26 4.38
C GLU A 426 11.19 31.81 4.16
N ARG A 427 11.32 32.93 3.44
CA ARG A 427 12.61 33.58 3.17
C ARG A 427 13.27 34.19 4.41
N GLU A 428 12.51 34.41 5.48
CA GLU A 428 12.99 34.93 6.76
C GLU A 428 13.43 33.80 7.71
N HIS A 429 13.14 32.54 7.38
CA HIS A 429 13.53 31.40 8.20
C HIS A 429 15.05 31.35 8.37
N ARG A 430 15.49 31.36 9.62
CA ARG A 430 16.89 31.22 10.03
C ARG A 430 17.05 30.01 10.94
N LEU A 431 18.27 29.77 11.40
CA LEU A 431 18.52 28.76 12.43
C LEU A 431 17.62 29.06 13.66
N ASN A 432 17.04 28.01 14.22
CA ASN A 432 16.15 28.03 15.38
C ASN A 432 14.76 28.65 15.14
N THR A 433 14.32 28.80 13.88
CA THR A 433 12.95 29.21 13.58
C THR A 433 11.97 28.04 13.75
N LEU A 434 10.96 28.21 14.60
CA LEU A 434 9.82 27.30 14.78
C LEU A 434 8.68 27.73 13.85
N CYS A 435 8.45 26.99 12.77
CA CYS A 435 7.40 27.27 11.80
C CYS A 435 6.60 25.99 11.51
N PRO A 436 5.25 26.02 11.54
CA PRO A 436 4.44 24.84 11.26
C PRO A 436 4.68 24.26 9.86
N TYR A 437 5.01 25.11 8.88
CA TYR A 437 5.36 24.68 7.52
C TYR A 437 6.73 24.01 7.45
N GLY A 438 7.51 23.93 8.52
CA GLY A 438 8.70 23.08 8.60
C GLY A 438 8.36 21.58 8.53
N PHE A 439 7.15 21.19 8.96
CA PHE A 439 6.68 19.80 8.86
C PHE A 439 6.27 19.44 7.43
N TRP A 440 6.79 18.33 6.93
CA TRP A 440 6.39 17.81 5.63
C TRP A 440 4.90 17.51 5.54
N GLY A 441 4.29 17.06 6.63
CA GLY A 441 2.86 16.76 6.66
C GLY A 441 1.95 17.98 6.54
N ILE A 442 2.45 19.20 6.82
CA ILE A 442 1.74 20.47 6.57
C ILE A 442 2.09 21.01 5.18
N ARG A 443 3.38 21.05 4.81
CA ARG A 443 3.84 21.67 3.56
C ARG A 443 3.51 20.83 2.32
N HIS A 444 3.47 19.51 2.44
CA HIS A 444 3.41 18.59 1.32
C HIS A 444 2.22 17.64 1.41
N THR A 445 1.77 17.17 0.24
CA THR A 445 0.83 16.05 0.15
C THR A 445 1.63 14.75 0.19
N ILE A 446 1.33 13.88 1.17
CA ILE A 446 2.01 12.59 1.35
C ILE A 446 0.97 11.48 1.14
N GLU A 447 1.18 10.65 0.13
CA GLU A 447 0.36 9.47 -0.16
C GLU A 447 1.14 8.18 0.16
N GLN A 448 0.48 7.17 0.70
CA GLN A 448 1.08 5.86 0.97
C GLN A 448 0.25 4.72 0.35
N PRO A 449 0.13 4.66 -0.99
CA PRO A 449 -0.69 3.64 -1.62
C PRO A 449 -0.19 2.23 -1.28
N PRO A 450 -1.08 1.29 -0.91
CA PRO A 450 -0.71 -0.09 -0.64
C PRO A 450 -0.16 -0.75 -1.90
N SER A 451 0.74 -1.73 -1.73
CA SER A 451 1.00 -2.68 -2.81
C SER A 451 -0.12 -3.71 -2.83
N VAL A 452 -0.68 -3.96 -4.01
CA VAL A 452 -1.72 -4.95 -4.21
C VAL A 452 -1.12 -6.13 -4.99
N GLU A 453 -1.21 -7.33 -4.42
CA GLU A 453 -0.81 -8.57 -5.11
C GLU A 453 -1.87 -8.93 -6.17
N GLY A 454 -1.45 -9.39 -7.36
CA GLY A 454 -2.35 -9.87 -8.41
C GLY A 454 -2.80 -8.81 -9.42
N THR A 455 -3.99 -9.00 -10.01
CA THR A 455 -4.63 -8.10 -10.99
C THR A 455 -5.40 -6.94 -10.34
N HIS A 456 -5.38 -6.84 -9.01
CA HIS A 456 -6.07 -5.81 -8.25
C HIS A 456 -5.45 -4.44 -8.52
N SER A 457 -6.29 -3.40 -8.57
CA SER A 457 -5.90 -2.04 -8.92
C SER A 457 -5.96 -1.06 -7.76
N ILE A 458 -5.02 -0.11 -7.72
CA ILE A 458 -5.16 1.06 -6.86
C ILE A 458 -6.22 1.96 -7.51
N ALA A 459 -7.36 2.04 -6.85
CA ALA A 459 -8.43 2.91 -7.30
C ALA A 459 -8.06 4.39 -7.10
N LEU A 460 -8.32 5.20 -8.14
CA LEU A 460 -8.32 6.67 -8.04
C LEU A 460 -9.75 7.24 -7.93
N GLN A 461 -10.75 6.38 -8.00
CA GLN A 461 -12.15 6.73 -7.81
C GLN A 461 -12.83 5.65 -6.98
N VAL A 462 -13.58 6.08 -5.97
CA VAL A 462 -14.59 5.26 -5.32
C VAL A 462 -15.85 5.33 -6.18
N ARG A 463 -16.29 4.20 -6.74
CA ARG A 463 -17.54 4.18 -7.54
C ARG A 463 -18.72 4.00 -6.60
N GLY A 464 -19.83 4.67 -6.87
CA GLY A 464 -21.03 4.56 -6.06
C GLY A 464 -22.16 5.44 -6.58
N ALA A 465 -23.39 5.15 -6.15
CA ALA A 465 -24.54 6.00 -6.44
C ALA A 465 -24.40 7.39 -5.78
N ARG A 466 -25.23 8.34 -6.24
CA ARG A 466 -25.43 9.64 -5.59
C ARG A 466 -26.84 9.72 -5.01
N PRO A 467 -27.01 9.99 -3.70
CA PRO A 467 -25.96 10.11 -2.67
C PRO A 467 -25.16 8.82 -2.49
N SER A 468 -23.88 8.95 -2.13
CA SER A 468 -23.07 7.79 -1.78
C SER A 468 -23.37 7.33 -0.36
N VAL A 469 -23.60 6.03 -0.20
CA VAL A 469 -23.90 5.44 1.11
C VAL A 469 -22.62 5.26 1.92
N MET A 470 -22.64 5.64 3.19
CA MET A 470 -21.55 5.45 4.13
C MET A 470 -22.01 4.58 5.30
N ALA A 471 -21.45 3.38 5.43
CA ALA A 471 -21.68 2.54 6.59
C ALA A 471 -20.84 3.06 7.77
N VAL A 472 -21.50 3.52 8.83
CA VAL A 472 -20.87 4.04 10.05
C VAL A 472 -20.89 2.99 11.14
N GLY A 473 -19.73 2.36 11.40
CA GLY A 473 -19.54 1.43 12.52
C GLY A 473 -19.28 2.19 13.82
N LEU A 474 -20.18 2.04 14.79
CA LEU A 474 -20.16 2.78 16.06
C LEU A 474 -19.74 1.91 17.25
N GLY A 475 -18.82 2.45 18.05
CA GLY A 475 -18.52 1.91 19.38
C GLY A 475 -19.44 2.52 20.45
N THR A 476 -20.09 1.69 21.27
CA THR A 476 -20.99 2.20 22.33
C THR A 476 -20.26 2.66 23.59
N GLY A 477 -18.94 2.46 23.65
CA GLY A 477 -18.07 2.97 24.73
C GLY A 477 -17.65 4.43 24.58
N LEU A 478 -18.15 5.14 23.56
CA LEU A 478 -17.92 6.56 23.33
C LEU A 478 -18.85 7.44 24.17
N ASP A 479 -18.49 8.72 24.34
CA ASP A 479 -19.38 9.70 24.94
C ASP A 479 -20.64 9.83 24.07
N ARG A 480 -21.80 9.56 24.67
CA ARG A 480 -23.07 9.51 23.95
C ARG A 480 -23.47 10.87 23.39
N GLN A 481 -23.27 11.96 24.15
CA GLN A 481 -23.68 13.29 23.71
C GLN A 481 -22.84 13.75 22.51
N LEU A 482 -21.53 13.57 22.57
CA LEU A 482 -20.63 13.87 21.46
C LEU A 482 -20.92 12.99 20.24
N THR A 483 -21.29 11.73 20.45
CA THR A 483 -21.66 10.81 19.36
C THR A 483 -22.90 11.28 18.63
N GLU A 484 -23.99 11.58 19.34
CA GLU A 484 -25.23 12.05 18.73
C GLU A 484 -25.05 13.40 18.01
N GLN A 485 -24.25 14.31 18.58
CA GLN A 485 -23.88 15.56 17.91
C GLN A 485 -23.08 15.33 16.63
N HIS A 486 -22.17 14.37 16.62
CA HIS A 486 -21.39 14.03 15.44
C HIS A 486 -22.27 13.42 14.34
N LEU A 487 -23.15 12.48 14.70
CA LEU A 487 -24.10 11.87 13.77
C LEU A 487 -25.05 12.90 13.16
N ALA A 488 -25.53 13.88 13.95
CA ALA A 488 -26.33 14.98 13.44
C ALA A 488 -25.57 15.80 12.37
N ARG A 489 -24.29 16.09 12.59
CA ARG A 489 -23.44 16.80 11.60
C ARG A 489 -23.14 15.95 10.37
N LEU A 490 -22.98 14.64 10.50
CA LEU A 490 -22.85 13.75 9.33
C LEU A 490 -24.13 13.69 8.49
N ALA A 491 -25.31 13.86 9.10
CA ALA A 491 -26.58 13.91 8.36
C ALA A 491 -26.67 15.15 7.43
N GLU A 492 -25.94 16.22 7.74
CA GLU A 492 -25.83 17.44 6.93
C GLU A 492 -25.01 17.23 5.64
N LEU A 493 -24.31 16.10 5.48
CA LEU A 493 -23.57 15.77 4.25
C LEU A 493 -24.47 15.47 3.04
N ARG A 494 -25.80 15.41 3.24
CA ARG A 494 -26.77 15.30 2.14
C ARG A 494 -26.78 16.58 1.28
N PRO A 495 -26.91 16.47 -0.05
CA PRO A 495 -27.23 15.26 -0.82
C PRO A 495 -26.01 14.45 -1.30
N SER A 496 -24.79 14.76 -0.86
CA SER A 496 -23.58 14.07 -1.33
C SER A 496 -23.42 12.68 -0.71
N ILE A 497 -23.56 12.58 0.62
CA ILE A 497 -23.34 11.34 1.39
C ILE A 497 -24.55 11.06 2.28
N VAL A 498 -24.94 9.78 2.38
CA VAL A 498 -25.93 9.29 3.34
C VAL A 498 -25.22 8.38 4.34
N ALA A 499 -25.13 8.83 5.59
CA ALA A 499 -24.56 8.05 6.68
C ALA A 499 -25.60 7.07 7.27
N GLU A 500 -25.29 5.77 7.23
CA GLU A 500 -26.07 4.69 7.83
C GLU A 500 -25.40 4.24 9.13
N ARG A 501 -26.16 4.24 10.23
CA ARG A 501 -25.64 3.88 11.55
C ARG A 501 -25.69 2.37 11.77
N HIS A 502 -24.58 1.79 12.21
CA HIS A 502 -24.46 0.40 12.63
C HIS A 502 -23.79 0.34 14.02
N ASP A 503 -24.57 -0.03 15.04
CA ASP A 503 -24.13 -0.10 16.45
C ASP A 503 -24.04 -1.54 16.98
N SER A 504 -23.95 -2.52 16.07
CA SER A 504 -23.57 -3.90 16.38
C SER A 504 -22.63 -4.45 15.30
N ARG A 505 -21.83 -5.45 15.66
CA ARG A 505 -20.97 -6.18 14.73
C ARG A 505 -21.79 -6.83 13.62
N ALA A 506 -22.92 -7.47 13.97
CA ALA A 506 -23.77 -8.12 12.99
C ALA A 506 -24.29 -7.13 11.94
N ALA A 507 -24.88 -6.02 12.38
CA ALA A 507 -25.40 -5.00 11.47
C ALA A 507 -24.31 -4.37 10.59
N LEU A 508 -23.09 -4.20 11.11
CA LEU A 508 -21.99 -3.70 10.30
C LEU A 508 -21.53 -4.75 9.28
N VAL A 509 -21.39 -6.01 9.67
CA VAL A 509 -21.00 -7.10 8.76
C VAL A 509 -22.01 -7.24 7.62
N ASP A 510 -23.31 -7.15 7.92
CA ASP A 510 -24.37 -7.15 6.90
C ASP A 510 -24.21 -5.97 5.93
N ALA A 511 -23.84 -4.77 6.44
CA ALA A 511 -23.58 -3.62 5.60
C ALA A 511 -22.34 -3.80 4.70
N LEU A 512 -21.26 -4.39 5.24
CA LEU A 512 -20.02 -4.71 4.50
C LEU A 512 -20.25 -5.78 3.43
N ALA A 513 -21.25 -6.65 3.61
CA ALA A 513 -21.66 -7.64 2.61
C ALA A 513 -22.36 -7.02 1.39
N ARG A 514 -22.48 -5.68 1.29
CA ARG A 514 -22.89 -4.99 0.06
C ARG A 514 -21.70 -4.79 -0.89
N PRO A 515 -21.72 -5.36 -2.11
CA PRO A 515 -20.63 -5.19 -3.07
C PRO A 515 -20.52 -3.76 -3.63
N ASP A 516 -21.60 -2.98 -3.54
CA ASP A 516 -21.73 -1.60 -4.02
C ASP A 516 -21.50 -0.54 -2.95
N LEU A 517 -21.09 -0.92 -1.72
CA LEU A 517 -20.84 0.02 -0.63
C LEU A 517 -19.60 0.90 -0.90
N PRO A 518 -19.75 2.23 -1.10
CA PRO A 518 -18.61 3.08 -1.48
C PRO A 518 -17.81 3.56 -0.27
N LEU A 519 -18.42 3.78 0.89
CA LEU A 519 -17.76 4.44 2.02
C LEU A 519 -17.96 3.64 3.30
N ILE A 520 -16.88 3.49 4.06
CA ILE A 520 -16.88 2.83 5.37
C ILE A 520 -16.24 3.79 6.37
N TYR A 521 -16.95 4.08 7.47
CA TYR A 521 -16.47 4.96 8.52
C TYR A 521 -16.56 4.28 9.88
N PHE A 522 -15.41 4.02 10.50
CA PHE A 522 -15.35 3.53 11.87
C PHE A 522 -15.21 4.70 12.83
N TYR A 523 -16.19 4.88 13.72
CA TYR A 523 -16.16 5.87 14.79
C TYR A 523 -16.31 5.12 16.11
N CYS A 524 -15.16 4.72 16.66
CA CYS A 524 -15.11 3.79 17.78
C CYS A 524 -13.78 3.87 18.54
N HIS A 525 -13.66 3.10 19.62
CA HIS A 525 -12.37 2.86 20.24
C HIS A 525 -11.59 1.80 19.47
N GLY A 526 -10.27 1.93 19.53
CA GLY A 526 -9.35 0.93 19.00
C GLY A 526 -8.37 0.57 20.09
N ARG A 527 -8.12 -0.73 20.16
CA ARG A 527 -7.41 -1.36 21.24
C ARG A 527 -6.44 -2.38 20.68
N ARG A 528 -5.59 -2.86 21.57
CA ARG A 528 -4.59 -3.87 21.25
C ARG A 528 -4.75 -5.02 22.24
N GLN A 529 -4.83 -6.24 21.71
CA GLN A 529 -4.87 -7.44 22.53
C GLN A 529 -3.55 -8.19 22.40
N ARG A 530 -2.91 -8.49 23.53
CA ARG A 530 -1.77 -9.41 23.54
C ARG A 530 -2.31 -10.82 23.35
N LEU A 531 -1.86 -11.50 22.29
CA LEU A 531 -2.17 -12.91 22.06
C LEU A 531 -1.02 -13.78 22.59
N PRO A 532 -1.32 -14.97 23.15
CA PRO A 532 -0.29 -15.93 23.50
C PRO A 532 0.61 -16.25 22.30
N GLY A 533 1.93 -16.17 22.47
CA GLY A 533 2.90 -16.44 21.40
C GLY A 533 3.11 -15.31 20.39
N ALA A 534 2.30 -14.24 20.41
CA ALA A 534 2.53 -13.07 19.56
C ALA A 534 3.59 -12.14 20.18
N VAL A 535 4.54 -11.69 19.36
CA VAL A 535 5.58 -10.73 19.76
C VAL A 535 4.97 -9.36 20.02
N GLU A 536 4.06 -8.91 19.16
CA GLU A 536 3.32 -7.66 19.28
C GLU A 536 1.81 -7.92 19.48
N PRO A 537 1.09 -7.01 20.13
CA PRO A 537 -0.34 -7.14 20.29
C PRO A 537 -1.09 -6.84 18.98
N VAL A 538 -2.22 -7.51 18.78
CA VAL A 538 -3.05 -7.39 17.56
C VAL A 538 -4.12 -6.30 17.75
N PRO A 539 -4.35 -5.43 16.74
CA PRO A 539 -5.36 -4.39 16.83
C PRO A 539 -6.79 -4.94 16.69
N TYR A 540 -7.74 -4.30 17.36
CA TYR A 540 -9.17 -4.52 17.14
C TYR A 540 -9.96 -3.21 17.33
N LEU A 541 -11.13 -3.14 16.71
CA LEU A 541 -12.08 -2.03 16.84
C LEU A 541 -13.27 -2.49 17.68
N GLU A 542 -13.65 -1.71 18.69
CA GLU A 542 -14.83 -1.97 19.53
C GLU A 542 -16.09 -1.54 18.78
N LEU A 543 -17.02 -2.47 18.53
CA LEU A 543 -18.29 -2.21 17.87
C LEU A 543 -19.42 -2.63 18.79
N GLY A 544 -20.43 -1.79 18.96
CA GLY A 544 -21.53 -2.13 19.84
C GLY A 544 -21.12 -2.44 21.29
N PRO A 545 -22.04 -3.00 22.09
CA PRO A 545 -21.77 -3.35 23.48
C PRO A 545 -20.92 -4.61 23.61
N GLY A 546 -19.60 -4.43 23.76
CA GLY A 546 -18.66 -5.53 24.05
C GLY A 546 -18.31 -6.40 22.83
N GLU A 547 -18.74 -6.02 21.63
CA GLU A 547 -18.36 -6.70 20.40
C GLU A 547 -17.14 -6.03 19.76
N ARG A 548 -16.53 -6.74 18.81
CA ARG A 548 -15.32 -6.25 18.14
C ARG A 548 -15.20 -6.78 16.73
N ILE A 549 -14.44 -6.07 15.93
CA ILE A 549 -13.95 -6.55 14.63
C ILE A 549 -12.42 -6.45 14.61
N THR A 550 -11.79 -7.45 14.02
CA THR A 550 -10.34 -7.56 13.85
C THR A 550 -9.99 -7.57 12.35
N PRO A 551 -8.71 -7.33 11.98
CA PRO A 551 -8.27 -7.52 10.61
C PRO A 551 -8.52 -8.96 10.11
N THR A 552 -8.38 -9.96 10.98
CA THR A 552 -8.61 -11.38 10.66
C THR A 552 -10.08 -11.69 10.39
N ASP A 553 -11.02 -11.03 11.08
CA ASP A 553 -12.45 -11.15 10.77
C ASP A 553 -12.75 -10.73 9.33
N LEU A 554 -12.14 -9.62 8.87
CA LEU A 554 -12.36 -9.10 7.52
C LEU A 554 -11.84 -10.05 6.44
N THR A 555 -10.65 -10.61 6.63
CA THR A 555 -10.10 -11.60 5.68
C THR A 555 -10.92 -12.89 5.70
N ALA A 556 -11.36 -13.36 6.87
CA ALA A 556 -12.21 -14.55 6.97
C ALA A 556 -13.58 -14.36 6.28
N LEU A 557 -14.19 -13.18 6.42
CA LEU A 557 -15.42 -12.84 5.71
C LEU A 557 -15.21 -12.85 4.20
N HIS A 558 -14.11 -12.27 3.72
CA HIS A 558 -13.80 -12.31 2.29
C HIS A 558 -13.57 -13.74 1.77
N ASP A 559 -12.85 -14.57 2.52
CA ASP A 559 -12.50 -15.93 2.11
C ASP A 559 -13.70 -16.89 2.09
N GLN A 560 -14.68 -16.69 2.99
CA GLN A 560 -15.73 -17.68 3.24
C GLN A 560 -17.15 -17.18 2.96
N ALA A 561 -17.40 -15.88 3.04
CA ALA A 561 -18.75 -15.31 2.99
C ALA A 561 -19.00 -14.45 1.75
N TRP A 562 -17.96 -13.94 1.10
CA TRP A 562 -18.09 -13.03 -0.05
C TRP A 562 -17.55 -13.64 -1.33
N ALA A 563 -18.04 -13.17 -2.47
CA ALA A 563 -17.45 -13.51 -3.76
C ALA A 563 -16.01 -12.96 -3.86
N ALA A 564 -15.13 -13.67 -4.56
CA ALA A 564 -13.73 -13.25 -4.73
C ALA A 564 -13.56 -11.84 -5.35
N SER A 565 -14.58 -11.33 -6.04
CA SER A 565 -14.61 -10.01 -6.68
C SER A 565 -15.52 -8.99 -5.97
N HIS A 566 -15.93 -9.25 -4.72
CA HIS A 566 -16.95 -8.50 -3.97
C HIS A 566 -16.88 -6.96 -4.12
N TRP A 567 -15.71 -6.38 -3.90
CA TRP A 567 -15.47 -4.93 -3.99
C TRP A 567 -14.61 -4.51 -5.19
N ALA A 568 -14.41 -5.39 -6.17
CA ALA A 568 -13.54 -5.13 -7.31
C ALA A 568 -13.97 -3.93 -8.16
N ASN A 569 -15.27 -3.63 -8.20
CA ASN A 569 -15.83 -2.53 -9.00
C ASN A 569 -15.99 -1.23 -8.20
N THR A 570 -16.33 -1.33 -6.93
CA THR A 570 -16.70 -0.18 -6.07
C THR A 570 -15.46 0.42 -5.42
N SER A 571 -14.57 -0.45 -4.92
CA SER A 571 -13.37 -0.13 -4.17
C SER A 571 -13.62 0.90 -3.06
N PRO A 572 -14.16 0.50 -1.89
CA PRO A 572 -14.55 1.46 -0.88
C PRO A 572 -13.38 2.27 -0.33
N LEU A 573 -13.64 3.52 0.03
CA LEU A 573 -12.76 4.28 0.92
C LEU A 573 -13.12 3.99 2.38
N VAL A 574 -12.12 3.56 3.15
CA VAL A 574 -12.25 3.27 4.58
C VAL A 574 -11.63 4.38 5.39
N PHE A 575 -12.39 4.94 6.33
CA PHE A 575 -11.91 5.94 7.28
C PHE A 575 -12.02 5.39 8.70
N ILE A 576 -10.89 5.25 9.39
CA ILE A 576 -10.82 4.67 10.73
C ILE A 576 -10.49 5.74 11.77
N ASN A 577 -11.55 6.29 12.38
CA ASN A 577 -11.47 7.21 13.52
C ASN A 577 -11.45 6.42 14.83
N SER A 578 -10.30 5.80 15.09
CA SER A 578 -10.13 4.96 16.25
C SER A 578 -8.65 4.90 16.64
N CYS A 579 -8.38 4.92 17.94
CA CYS A 579 -7.02 4.90 18.47
C CYS A 579 -6.28 3.61 18.06
N HIS A 580 -4.98 3.68 17.75
CA HIS A 580 -4.16 2.49 17.38
C HIS A 580 -4.64 1.74 16.12
N SER A 581 -5.50 2.35 15.30
CA SER A 581 -6.17 1.65 14.21
C SER A 581 -5.34 1.46 12.94
N VAL A 582 -4.43 2.38 12.64
CA VAL A 582 -3.52 2.32 11.48
C VAL A 582 -2.05 2.30 11.89
N GLU A 583 -1.77 2.00 13.16
CA GLU A 583 -0.41 1.83 13.66
C GLU A 583 0.24 0.61 12.97
N ILE A 584 1.09 0.87 11.98
CA ILE A 584 1.85 -0.18 11.29
C ILE A 584 3.13 -0.44 12.09
N THR A 585 3.19 -1.60 12.76
CA THR A 585 4.41 -2.05 13.44
C THR A 585 4.92 -3.35 12.85
N PRO A 586 6.26 -3.52 12.81
CA PRO A 586 6.88 -4.65 12.12
C PRO A 586 6.65 -6.02 12.76
N GLY A 587 6.28 -6.07 14.03
CA GLY A 587 5.91 -7.34 14.68
C GLY A 587 4.41 -7.65 14.66
N SER A 588 3.57 -6.77 14.09
CA SER A 588 2.12 -7.02 14.02
C SER A 588 1.80 -8.12 13.01
N LEU A 589 1.11 -9.17 13.48
CA LEU A 589 0.72 -10.31 12.65
C LEU A 589 -0.35 -9.94 11.60
N THR A 590 -1.25 -9.01 11.93
CA THR A 590 -2.31 -8.51 11.04
C THR A 590 -2.60 -7.04 11.31
N GLN A 591 -2.99 -6.29 10.27
CA GLN A 591 -3.25 -4.85 10.34
C GLN A 591 -4.45 -4.46 9.47
N PHE A 592 -5.22 -3.44 9.88
CA PHE A 592 -6.41 -3.01 9.12
C PHE A 592 -6.07 -2.46 7.73
N VAL A 593 -4.97 -1.73 7.59
CA VAL A 593 -4.53 -1.19 6.29
C VAL A 593 -4.35 -2.34 5.28
N ASP A 594 -3.61 -3.37 5.67
CA ASP A 594 -3.32 -4.50 4.80
C ASP A 594 -4.55 -5.39 4.58
N ALA A 595 -5.38 -5.60 5.61
CA ALA A 595 -6.63 -6.37 5.50
C ALA A 595 -7.61 -5.73 4.53
N PHE A 596 -7.88 -4.41 4.65
CA PHE A 596 -8.78 -3.70 3.74
C PHE A 596 -8.22 -3.61 2.32
N SER A 597 -6.91 -3.34 2.19
CA SER A 597 -6.26 -3.29 0.87
C SER A 597 -6.29 -4.65 0.17
N GLY A 598 -6.15 -5.75 0.92
CA GLY A 598 -6.24 -7.12 0.41
C GLY A 598 -7.63 -7.54 -0.07
N ILE A 599 -8.68 -6.84 0.35
CA ILE A 599 -10.08 -7.09 -0.01
C ILE A 599 -10.65 -5.97 -0.90
N TYR A 600 -9.81 -5.34 -1.73
CA TYR A 600 -10.18 -4.34 -2.75
C TYR A 600 -10.59 -2.94 -2.26
N ALA A 601 -10.37 -2.57 -0.99
CA ALA A 601 -10.57 -1.17 -0.61
C ALA A 601 -9.67 -0.24 -1.44
N ALA A 602 -10.21 0.89 -1.91
CA ALA A 602 -9.44 1.92 -2.61
C ALA A 602 -8.39 2.56 -1.71
N GLY A 603 -8.63 2.54 -0.41
CA GLY A 603 -7.79 3.22 0.54
C GLY A 603 -8.23 3.12 1.98
N VAL A 604 -7.27 3.31 2.88
CA VAL A 604 -7.52 3.46 4.31
C VAL A 604 -6.95 4.79 4.79
N ILE A 605 -7.77 5.57 5.49
CA ILE A 605 -7.34 6.76 6.23
C ILE A 605 -7.48 6.43 7.71
N GLY A 606 -6.49 6.78 8.52
CA GLY A 606 -6.63 6.63 9.96
C GLY A 606 -5.61 7.42 10.75
N VAL A 607 -5.65 7.21 12.06
CA VAL A 607 -4.88 7.96 13.04
C VAL A 607 -3.71 7.13 13.60
N GLU A 608 -2.51 7.71 13.59
CA GLU A 608 -1.27 7.07 14.06
C GLU A 608 -1.17 7.03 15.60
N THR A 609 -1.96 7.85 16.30
CA THR A 609 -1.90 7.98 17.76
C THR A 609 -3.30 8.00 18.39
N VAL A 610 -3.36 8.25 19.70
CA VAL A 610 -4.62 8.49 20.40
C VAL A 610 -5.10 9.91 20.11
N VAL A 611 -6.38 10.01 19.78
CA VAL A 611 -7.09 11.28 19.59
C VAL A 611 -8.33 11.31 20.45
N THR A 612 -8.66 12.50 20.96
CA THR A 612 -9.94 12.70 21.65
C THR A 612 -11.11 12.52 20.69
N GLN A 613 -12.25 12.08 21.24
CA GLN A 613 -13.47 11.89 20.47
C GLN A 613 -13.92 13.18 19.75
N SER A 614 -13.84 14.34 20.41
CA SER A 614 -14.22 15.63 19.83
C SER A 614 -13.31 16.05 18.67
N LEU A 615 -12.01 15.81 18.77
CA LEU A 615 -11.06 16.06 17.69
C LEU A 615 -11.31 15.11 16.52
N ALA A 616 -11.48 13.81 16.80
CA ALA A 616 -11.79 12.82 15.77
C ALA A 616 -13.06 13.19 14.98
N SER A 617 -14.13 13.61 15.68
CA SER A 617 -15.35 14.12 15.06
C SER A 617 -15.08 15.32 14.16
N THR A 618 -14.35 16.32 14.66
CA THR A 618 -14.03 17.55 13.89
C THR A 618 -13.27 17.23 12.62
N ILE A 619 -12.31 16.30 12.69
CA ILE A 619 -11.50 15.89 11.55
C ILE A 619 -12.34 15.16 10.50
N ALA A 620 -13.15 14.18 10.93
CA ALA A 620 -14.00 13.43 10.01
C ALA A 620 -15.04 14.33 9.35
N GLU A 621 -15.69 15.23 10.09
CA GLU A 621 -16.68 16.16 9.53
C GLU A 621 -16.07 17.01 8.41
N ARG A 622 -14.91 17.62 8.66
CA ARG A 622 -14.21 18.44 7.66
C ARG A 622 -13.77 17.61 6.45
N PHE A 623 -13.20 16.43 6.71
CA PHE A 623 -12.79 15.53 5.64
C PHE A 623 -13.96 15.14 4.73
N TRP A 624 -15.08 14.68 5.32
CA TRP A 624 -16.24 14.21 4.58
C TRP A 624 -16.96 15.32 3.83
N VAL A 625 -17.01 16.55 4.37
CA VAL A 625 -17.51 17.72 3.64
C VAL A 625 -16.69 17.96 2.37
N SER A 626 -15.36 17.99 2.49
CA SER A 626 -14.45 18.24 1.36
C SER A 626 -14.51 17.10 0.33
N PHE A 627 -14.39 15.85 0.79
CA PHE A 627 -14.42 14.67 -0.08
C PHE A 627 -15.79 14.48 -0.76
N GLY A 628 -16.89 14.69 -0.03
CA GLY A 628 -18.25 14.64 -0.57
C GLY A 628 -18.55 15.76 -1.59
N ALA A 629 -17.77 16.84 -1.59
CA ALA A 629 -17.80 17.88 -2.62
C ALA A 629 -16.99 17.51 -3.89
N GLY A 630 -16.44 16.29 -3.96
CA GLY A 630 -15.67 15.77 -5.09
C GLY A 630 -14.17 16.12 -5.05
N ARG A 631 -13.68 16.69 -3.95
CA ARG A 631 -12.24 16.89 -3.71
C ARG A 631 -11.54 15.55 -3.55
N THR A 632 -10.25 15.51 -3.86
CA THR A 632 -9.45 14.30 -3.64
C THR A 632 -9.12 14.09 -2.16
N VAL A 633 -8.70 12.88 -1.79
CA VAL A 633 -8.22 12.57 -0.43
C VAL A 633 -7.10 13.52 0.00
N GLY A 634 -6.14 13.81 -0.89
CA GLY A 634 -5.04 14.73 -0.61
C GLY A 634 -5.52 16.15 -0.33
N GLU A 635 -6.46 16.66 -1.14
CA GLU A 635 -7.06 17.98 -0.94
C GLU A 635 -7.86 18.04 0.37
N ALA A 636 -8.67 17.02 0.65
CA ALA A 636 -9.49 16.94 1.85
C ALA A 636 -8.64 16.85 3.13
N LEU A 637 -7.57 16.05 3.14
CA LEU A 637 -6.64 16.00 4.28
C LEU A 637 -5.82 17.28 4.43
N THR A 638 -5.45 17.93 3.33
CA THR A 638 -4.77 19.23 3.38
C THR A 638 -5.67 20.28 4.00
N ASP A 639 -6.94 20.34 3.58
CA ASP A 639 -7.95 21.23 4.15
C ASP A 639 -8.12 21.01 5.66
N VAL A 640 -8.24 19.75 6.09
CA VAL A 640 -8.27 19.39 7.52
C VAL A 640 -7.05 19.95 8.26
N LYS A 641 -5.84 19.71 7.73
CA LYS A 641 -4.58 20.11 8.38
C LYS A 641 -4.43 21.62 8.47
N LEU A 642 -4.69 22.34 7.38
CA LEU A 642 -4.60 23.80 7.36
C LEU A 642 -5.68 24.44 8.24
N THR A 643 -6.86 23.84 8.30
CA THR A 643 -7.93 24.32 9.19
C THR A 643 -7.56 24.15 10.65
N LEU A 644 -7.10 22.97 11.06
CA LEU A 644 -6.63 22.72 12.42
C LEU A 644 -5.43 23.58 12.77
N LEU A 645 -4.50 23.79 11.84
CA LEU A 645 -3.37 24.68 12.04
C LEU A 645 -3.83 26.11 12.33
N GLY A 646 -4.80 26.62 11.56
CA GLY A 646 -5.45 27.91 11.80
C GLY A 646 -6.19 28.02 13.13
N GLU A 647 -6.61 26.88 13.67
CA GLU A 647 -7.17 26.74 15.02
C GLU A 647 -6.09 26.54 16.10
N GLY A 648 -4.80 26.62 15.74
CA GLY A 648 -3.66 26.48 16.66
C GLY A 648 -3.26 25.03 16.97
N SER A 649 -3.71 24.05 16.19
CA SER A 649 -3.52 22.62 16.43
C SER A 649 -2.68 21.94 15.35
N LEU A 650 -1.60 21.28 15.77
CA LEU A 650 -0.76 20.45 14.90
C LEU A 650 -1.29 19.01 14.72
N LEU A 651 -2.44 18.69 15.31
CA LEU A 651 -2.93 17.31 15.38
C LEU A 651 -3.48 16.77 14.06
N GLY A 652 -3.64 17.62 13.05
CA GLY A 652 -3.83 17.15 11.67
C GLY A 652 -2.67 16.29 11.16
N LEU A 653 -1.47 16.41 11.74
CA LEU A 653 -0.31 15.57 11.43
C LEU A 653 -0.46 14.11 11.90
N ALA A 654 -1.47 13.81 12.74
CA ALA A 654 -1.73 12.46 13.21
C ALA A 654 -2.47 11.57 12.19
N TYR A 655 -3.00 12.15 11.11
CA TYR A 655 -3.78 11.42 10.10
C TYR A 655 -2.95 11.11 8.86
N THR A 656 -2.98 9.83 8.48
CA THR A 656 -2.24 9.29 7.34
C THR A 656 -3.21 8.74 6.30
N ALA A 657 -2.94 9.00 5.02
CA ALA A 657 -3.62 8.36 3.89
C ALA A 657 -2.80 7.17 3.37
N TYR A 658 -3.32 5.96 3.58
CA TYR A 658 -2.84 4.73 2.96
C TYR A 658 -3.60 4.44 1.66
N CYS A 659 -3.49 5.38 0.72
CA CYS A 659 -4.11 5.35 -0.61
C CYS A 659 -3.48 6.41 -1.49
N SER A 660 -3.97 6.57 -2.73
CA SER A 660 -3.56 7.72 -3.54
C SER A 660 -4.21 9.01 -3.03
N ALA A 661 -3.42 10.09 -2.95
CA ALA A 661 -3.89 11.43 -2.69
C ALA A 661 -4.87 11.95 -3.76
N ASN A 662 -4.90 11.34 -4.95
CA ASN A 662 -5.83 11.69 -6.02
C ASN A 662 -7.12 10.86 -6.01
N LEU A 663 -7.28 9.93 -5.06
CA LEU A 663 -8.54 9.21 -4.84
C LEU A 663 -9.66 10.22 -4.57
N ARG A 664 -10.79 10.07 -5.26
CA ARG A 664 -12.00 10.91 -5.09
C ARG A 664 -13.25 10.07 -5.20
N LEU A 665 -14.37 10.60 -4.75
CA LEU A 665 -15.68 10.00 -5.05
C LEU A 665 -16.01 10.20 -6.53
N ALA A 666 -16.45 9.15 -7.23
CA ALA A 666 -16.87 9.29 -8.62
C ALA A 666 -18.06 10.26 -8.71
N ASN A 667 -18.03 11.13 -9.71
CA ASN A 667 -19.21 11.91 -10.07
C ASN A 667 -20.09 10.99 -10.92
N GLY A 668 -21.25 10.60 -10.38
CA GLY A 668 -22.26 9.84 -11.13
C GLY A 668 -22.77 10.57 -12.36
#